data_AF-A0A9X2SKE5-F1
#
_entry.id   AF-A0A9X2SKE5-F1
#
_cell.length_a   1.000
_cell.length_b   1.000
_cell.length_c   1.000
_cell.angle_alpha   90.00
_cell.angle_beta   90.00
_cell.angle_gamma   90.00
#
_symmetry.space_group_name_H-M   'P 1'
#
loop_
_entity.id
_entity.type
_entity.pdbx_description
1 polymer ?
#
loop_
_entity_poly.entity_id
_entity_poly.type
_entity_poly.pdbx_seq_one_letter_code
_entity_poly.pdbx_strand_id
1 'polypeptide(L)'
;MTKPVTPLDPDRLGAGVLAAAAAELIGPLAPAATPRPLTLRPSSSGPTGQAEVVVDFPTRQPLVLCTVLSDVDAQGLTILPALEAGKDAPQTLPVVTFAPHTAAGTALVAAVPPAGKAPFTLLARGIRGGKAGVGLTAAQLIAAVRFDLVDGVLGRLLTVLLDEKGRIRRTARQIRAMRTLAVASGNALDRIGADLSCARFSDELFWDAEEQTPATRPLSTGEDDASYRARLRVLRGVRLPSAPWLGSALAEFLADVGVPSTVTVDESADPQLIALRLVAPGAPGAIGQLLNAIRRVHLIWPAGSTEGDDAHAHRLLPPDVVARVDTQRAALATWQVQPFQPLAPTVAEALTTLDARCGRLGARPWPKVLRGQDNTGGSRFELGFGAQLAAPVAAQLDAAVSAATALKDPNLVPKPRSADPAGAWLLRACGLRTVEPAADGTVFVSTAPMGPLVVDVEPDASGDVPLTLSARLVSPTDPDHDVPVVAVIAALAGAQLTPAADPAAVLAAARSTSTVPGLDAALDSRSVPKVTDVAAFARQLGTVSPRDYVLFDLGATRTAAVIANSALLSPLFTTATAAGASSVVALATGAGTLALVFGVTGLPLAGANLAGEHTLIHRWQVRGPGDQHATLSAKRGAVVTIPLFNSGISVVSCVLGQRSGANDPYTWRPALPDGALLTLRQYEHLLNIVELVTPIGVRADTFAIRRRHVDVDGSGAFTGLDIAAARAYRHYRLAPSARAGQGEIS
;
A
#
# COMPACT_ATOMS: atom_id res chain seq x y z
N MET A 1 1.11 -17.34 -19.69
CA MET A 1 1.58 -16.10 -19.05
C MET A 1 0.70 -15.81 -17.84
N THR A 2 1.11 -16.25 -16.66
CA THR A 2 0.43 -16.00 -15.39
C THR A 2 1.01 -14.74 -14.76
N LYS A 3 0.17 -13.71 -14.59
CA LYS A 3 0.53 -12.44 -13.94
C LYS A 3 0.91 -12.72 -12.47
N PRO A 4 1.95 -12.09 -11.90
CA PRO A 4 2.31 -12.27 -10.50
C PRO A 4 1.17 -11.75 -9.60
N VAL A 5 0.78 -12.59 -8.64
CA VAL A 5 -0.39 -12.34 -7.77
C VAL A 5 0.02 -11.47 -6.59
N THR A 6 -0.37 -10.20 -6.56
CA THR A 6 -0.12 -9.27 -5.44
C THR A 6 -1.14 -9.43 -4.30
N PRO A 7 -0.71 -9.57 -3.02
CA PRO A 7 -1.58 -9.63 -1.83
C PRO A 7 -2.44 -8.40 -1.50
N LEU A 8 -2.23 -7.28 -2.18
CA LEU A 8 -2.99 -6.03 -1.99
C LEU A 8 -3.65 -5.61 -3.32
N ASP A 9 -4.14 -6.58 -4.08
CA ASP A 9 -5.13 -6.27 -5.09
C ASP A 9 -6.48 -6.09 -4.37
N PRO A 10 -7.09 -4.89 -4.33
CA PRO A 10 -8.47 -4.72 -3.86
C PRO A 10 -9.47 -5.60 -4.65
N ASP A 11 -9.04 -6.20 -5.77
CA ASP A 11 -9.77 -7.20 -6.55
C ASP A 11 -9.52 -8.67 -6.13
N ARG A 12 -8.63 -8.99 -5.16
CA ARG A 12 -8.47 -10.38 -4.64
C ARG A 12 -9.74 -10.88 -3.92
N LEU A 13 -10.40 -9.99 -3.18
CA LEU A 13 -11.81 -10.16 -2.84
C LEU A 13 -12.60 -9.58 -4.00
N GLY A 14 -12.66 -10.34 -5.10
CA GLY A 14 -13.43 -9.95 -6.28
C GLY A 14 -14.89 -9.63 -5.92
N ALA A 15 -15.75 -9.39 -6.90
CA ALA A 15 -17.18 -9.29 -6.61
C ALA A 15 -17.83 -10.59 -6.09
N GLY A 16 -17.03 -11.62 -5.75
CA GLY A 16 -17.41 -12.83 -5.02
C GLY A 16 -17.74 -12.57 -3.55
N VAL A 17 -18.73 -11.72 -3.31
CA VAL A 17 -19.19 -11.27 -1.99
C VAL A 17 -19.61 -12.44 -1.11
N LEU A 18 -20.21 -13.48 -1.70
CA LEU A 18 -20.64 -14.68 -0.98
C LEU A 18 -19.46 -15.53 -0.49
N ALA A 19 -18.45 -15.76 -1.33
CA ALA A 19 -17.24 -16.48 -0.92
C ALA A 19 -16.47 -15.71 0.17
N ALA A 20 -16.43 -14.38 0.08
CA ALA A 20 -15.87 -13.51 1.10
C ALA A 20 -16.65 -13.62 2.43
N ALA A 21 -17.98 -13.54 2.39
CA ALA A 21 -18.80 -13.67 3.59
C ALA A 21 -18.71 -15.07 4.21
N ALA A 22 -18.63 -16.12 3.38
CA ALA A 22 -18.45 -17.49 3.84
C ALA A 22 -17.08 -17.71 4.53
N ALA A 23 -16.04 -17.00 4.08
CA ALA A 23 -14.72 -17.04 4.70
C ALA A 23 -14.68 -16.37 6.09
N GLU A 24 -15.62 -15.46 6.38
CA GLU A 24 -15.78 -14.83 7.69
C GLU A 24 -16.58 -15.70 8.68
N LEU A 25 -17.25 -16.76 8.19
CA LEU A 25 -17.95 -17.71 9.05
C LEU A 25 -16.94 -18.66 9.71
N ILE A 26 -17.30 -19.15 10.90
CA ILE A 26 -16.43 -20.01 11.71
C ILE A 26 -17.04 -21.43 11.79
N GLY A 27 -16.17 -22.44 11.81
CA GLY A 27 -16.54 -23.83 12.07
C GLY A 27 -17.47 -24.42 11.00
N PRO A 28 -18.54 -25.16 11.35
CA PRO A 28 -19.40 -25.85 10.39
C PRO A 28 -20.21 -24.93 9.47
N LEU A 29 -20.28 -23.63 9.79
CA LEU A 29 -21.07 -22.65 9.03
C LEU A 29 -20.33 -22.17 7.76
N ALA A 30 -19.00 -22.15 7.77
CA ALA A 30 -18.19 -21.77 6.61
C ALA A 30 -18.38 -22.69 5.39
N PRO A 31 -18.23 -24.03 5.50
CA PRO A 31 -18.44 -24.91 4.35
C PRO A 31 -19.90 -24.94 3.88
N ALA A 32 -20.88 -24.67 4.76
CA ALA A 32 -22.30 -24.59 4.39
C ALA A 32 -22.68 -23.31 3.60
N ALA A 33 -21.78 -22.32 3.52
CA ALA A 33 -21.99 -21.08 2.78
C ALA A 33 -20.97 -20.88 1.64
N THR A 34 -19.91 -21.69 1.60
CA THR A 34 -18.83 -21.56 0.62
C THR A 34 -19.30 -22.05 -0.75
N PRO A 35 -19.29 -21.19 -1.79
CA PRO A 35 -19.66 -21.60 -3.13
C PRO A 35 -18.67 -22.63 -3.69
N ARG A 36 -19.17 -23.80 -4.10
CA ARG A 36 -18.37 -24.86 -4.71
C ARG A 36 -18.37 -24.70 -6.24
N PRO A 37 -17.22 -24.46 -6.88
CA PRO A 37 -17.17 -24.29 -8.33
C PRO A 37 -17.52 -25.58 -9.05
N LEU A 38 -18.39 -25.47 -10.05
CA LEU A 38 -18.76 -26.55 -10.95
C LEU A 38 -17.98 -26.44 -12.26
N THR A 39 -17.62 -27.60 -12.83
CA THR A 39 -16.86 -27.64 -14.09
C THR A 39 -17.83 -27.53 -15.27
N LEU A 40 -17.78 -26.41 -16.01
CA LEU A 40 -18.45 -26.32 -17.31
C LEU A 40 -17.68 -27.10 -18.37
N ARG A 41 -18.40 -27.79 -19.25
CA ARG A 41 -17.87 -28.47 -20.43
C ARG A 41 -18.72 -28.10 -21.65
N PRO A 42 -18.17 -28.16 -22.88
CA PRO A 42 -19.02 -28.06 -24.07
C PRO A 42 -20.09 -29.16 -24.06
N SER A 43 -21.34 -28.82 -24.36
CA SER A 43 -22.40 -29.82 -24.37
C SER A 43 -22.25 -30.76 -25.57
N SER A 44 -22.42 -32.06 -25.32
CA SER A 44 -22.26 -33.11 -26.33
C SER A 44 -23.52 -33.39 -27.14
N SER A 45 -24.69 -33.00 -26.61
CA SER A 45 -26.03 -33.26 -27.19
C SER A 45 -26.81 -31.99 -27.53
N GLY A 46 -26.25 -30.81 -27.23
CA GLY A 46 -26.90 -29.51 -27.37
C GLY A 46 -26.60 -28.74 -28.66
N PRO A 47 -27.37 -27.69 -29.00
CA PRO A 47 -27.06 -26.76 -30.08
C PRO A 47 -25.66 -26.13 -29.95
N THR A 48 -25.04 -25.82 -31.09
CA THR A 48 -23.69 -25.21 -31.17
C THR A 48 -23.58 -23.97 -30.28
N GLY A 49 -22.57 -23.94 -29.40
CA GLY A 49 -22.33 -22.85 -28.45
C GLY A 49 -22.92 -23.05 -27.05
N GLN A 50 -23.59 -24.18 -26.79
CA GLN A 50 -24.06 -24.55 -25.45
C GLN A 50 -22.97 -25.21 -24.62
N ALA A 51 -22.92 -24.89 -23.33
CA ALA A 51 -22.10 -25.57 -22.33
C ALA A 51 -23.00 -26.25 -21.29
N GLU A 52 -22.50 -27.32 -20.67
CA GLU A 52 -23.20 -28.11 -19.66
C GLU A 52 -22.37 -28.28 -18.39
N VAL A 53 -23.09 -28.49 -17.29
CA VAL A 53 -22.56 -28.81 -15.97
C VAL A 53 -23.36 -29.98 -15.43
N VAL A 54 -22.69 -31.09 -15.11
CA VAL A 54 -23.32 -32.27 -14.52
C VAL A 54 -23.04 -32.31 -13.02
N VAL A 55 -24.10 -32.43 -12.22
CA VAL A 55 -24.03 -32.64 -10.77
C VAL A 55 -24.57 -34.03 -10.48
N ASP A 56 -23.65 -34.98 -10.29
CA ASP A 56 -23.91 -36.42 -10.13
C ASP A 56 -23.88 -36.91 -8.67
N PHE A 57 -23.71 -36.00 -7.71
CA PHE A 57 -23.67 -36.28 -6.28
C PHE A 57 -24.90 -35.71 -5.56
N PRO A 58 -25.30 -36.29 -4.42
CA PRO A 58 -26.48 -35.83 -3.67
C PRO A 58 -26.27 -34.42 -3.11
N THR A 59 -27.22 -33.53 -3.35
CA THR A 59 -27.24 -32.14 -2.84
C THR A 59 -28.34 -31.94 -1.80
N ARG A 60 -28.25 -30.87 -0.99
CA ARG A 60 -29.28 -30.54 0.01
C ARG A 60 -29.68 -29.09 -0.16
N GLN A 61 -30.89 -28.88 -0.69
CA GLN A 61 -31.39 -27.55 -1.01
C GLN A 61 -30.39 -26.76 -1.88
N PRO A 62 -30.05 -27.27 -3.07
CA PRO A 62 -29.03 -26.66 -3.93
C PRO A 62 -29.47 -25.27 -4.44
N LEU A 63 -28.53 -24.35 -4.56
CA LEU A 63 -28.66 -23.08 -5.27
C LEU A 63 -27.48 -22.98 -6.22
N VAL A 64 -27.76 -22.72 -7.50
CA VAL A 64 -26.71 -22.54 -8.50
C VAL A 64 -26.60 -21.07 -8.87
N LEU A 65 -25.39 -20.54 -8.71
CA LEU A 65 -25.03 -19.17 -9.07
C LEU A 65 -24.22 -19.17 -10.36
N CYS A 66 -24.49 -18.21 -11.24
CA CYS A 66 -23.61 -17.89 -12.36
C CYS A 66 -22.67 -16.77 -11.91
N THR A 67 -21.37 -17.00 -11.97
CA THR A 67 -20.32 -16.05 -11.59
C THR A 67 -19.55 -15.63 -12.83
N VAL A 68 -19.41 -14.33 -13.07
CA VAL A 68 -18.61 -13.83 -14.20
C VAL A 68 -17.12 -13.88 -13.86
N LEU A 69 -16.29 -14.38 -14.77
CA LEU A 69 -14.85 -14.57 -14.55
C LEU A 69 -13.99 -13.38 -14.99
N SER A 70 -14.54 -12.51 -15.83
CA SER A 70 -13.89 -11.28 -16.30
C SER A 70 -14.82 -10.08 -16.11
N ASP A 71 -14.24 -8.89 -16.04
CA ASP A 71 -15.05 -7.65 -16.04
C ASP A 71 -15.94 -7.61 -17.29
N VAL A 72 -17.21 -7.28 -17.08
CA VAL A 72 -18.17 -7.06 -18.16
C VAL A 72 -17.97 -5.64 -18.68
N ASP A 73 -17.72 -5.56 -19.98
CA ASP A 73 -17.52 -4.30 -20.71
C ASP A 73 -18.81 -3.48 -20.82
N ALA A 74 -18.80 -2.45 -21.68
CA ALA A 74 -19.94 -1.57 -21.89
C ALA A 74 -21.17 -2.26 -22.51
N GLN A 75 -21.03 -3.46 -23.11
CA GLN A 75 -22.08 -4.12 -23.88
C GLN A 75 -22.94 -5.10 -23.05
N GLY A 76 -22.50 -5.47 -21.84
CA GLY A 76 -23.25 -6.40 -20.99
C GLY A 76 -23.17 -7.86 -21.45
N LEU A 77 -23.52 -8.78 -20.56
CA LEU A 77 -23.47 -10.23 -20.79
C LEU A 77 -24.76 -10.90 -20.33
N THR A 78 -25.40 -11.67 -21.21
CA THR A 78 -26.63 -12.40 -20.92
C THR A 78 -26.39 -13.89 -21.00
N ILE A 79 -26.86 -14.64 -20.00
CA ILE A 79 -26.79 -16.10 -19.91
C ILE A 79 -28.22 -16.66 -19.91
N LEU A 80 -28.44 -17.69 -20.73
CA LEU A 80 -29.69 -18.42 -20.87
C LEU A 80 -29.53 -19.81 -20.24
N PRO A 81 -29.86 -19.99 -18.95
CA PRO A 81 -29.77 -21.29 -18.30
C PRO A 81 -31.00 -22.16 -18.60
N ALA A 82 -30.80 -23.47 -18.62
CA ALA A 82 -31.84 -24.49 -18.62
C ALA A 82 -31.44 -25.65 -17.70
N LEU A 83 -32.39 -26.24 -16.99
CA LEU A 83 -32.18 -27.32 -16.03
C LEU A 83 -32.78 -28.62 -16.55
N GLU A 84 -31.96 -29.67 -16.61
CA GLU A 84 -32.38 -31.02 -16.92
C GLU A 84 -32.29 -31.87 -15.66
N ALA A 85 -33.43 -32.36 -15.18
CA ALA A 85 -33.53 -33.21 -14.00
C ALA A 85 -34.11 -34.57 -14.41
N GLY A 86 -33.31 -35.63 -14.38
CA GLY A 86 -33.76 -36.97 -14.77
C GLY A 86 -33.85 -37.17 -16.29
N LYS A 87 -34.94 -37.78 -16.78
CA LYS A 87 -35.16 -38.08 -18.22
C LYS A 87 -36.11 -37.08 -18.89
N ASP A 88 -36.50 -36.03 -18.20
CA ASP A 88 -37.44 -35.03 -18.70
C ASP A 88 -36.73 -34.00 -19.60
N ALA A 89 -37.50 -33.36 -20.49
CA ALA A 89 -36.95 -32.32 -21.36
C ALA A 89 -36.37 -31.15 -20.54
N PRO A 90 -35.26 -30.51 -20.98
CA PRO A 90 -34.66 -29.39 -20.26
C PRO A 90 -35.64 -28.25 -19.99
N GLN A 91 -35.84 -27.91 -18.73
CA GLN A 91 -36.67 -26.80 -18.29
C GLN A 91 -35.92 -25.48 -18.47
N THR A 92 -36.49 -24.55 -19.25
CA THR A 92 -35.91 -23.21 -19.41
C THR A 92 -36.03 -22.41 -18.10
N LEU A 93 -34.95 -21.75 -17.71
CA LEU A 93 -34.87 -20.96 -16.48
C LEU A 93 -34.85 -19.45 -16.77
N PRO A 94 -35.07 -18.58 -15.76
CA PRO A 94 -34.97 -17.14 -15.91
C PRO A 94 -33.61 -16.71 -16.47
N VAL A 95 -33.64 -15.71 -17.35
CA VAL A 95 -32.44 -15.17 -18.00
C VAL A 95 -31.57 -14.43 -16.97
N VAL A 96 -30.30 -14.79 -16.90
CA VAL A 96 -29.31 -14.10 -16.05
C VAL A 96 -28.65 -13.00 -16.86
N THR A 97 -28.74 -11.75 -16.41
CA THR A 97 -28.16 -10.61 -17.14
C THR A 97 -27.16 -9.85 -16.26
N PHE A 98 -25.89 -9.91 -16.64
CA PHE A 98 -24.86 -9.03 -16.10
C PHE A 98 -24.85 -7.72 -16.87
N ALA A 99 -25.19 -6.65 -16.17
CA ALA A 99 -25.20 -5.30 -16.73
C ALA A 99 -23.77 -4.80 -17.06
N PRO A 100 -23.64 -3.73 -17.86
CA PRO A 100 -22.35 -3.09 -18.12
C PRO A 100 -21.60 -2.73 -16.84
N HIS A 101 -20.26 -2.79 -16.88
CA HIS A 101 -19.37 -2.50 -15.75
C HIS A 101 -19.50 -3.45 -14.55
N THR A 102 -20.12 -4.62 -14.74
CA THR A 102 -20.12 -5.66 -13.71
C THR A 102 -18.71 -6.19 -13.52
N ALA A 103 -18.25 -6.29 -12.27
CA ALA A 103 -16.91 -6.74 -11.95
C ALA A 103 -16.77 -8.26 -12.06
N ALA A 104 -15.56 -8.73 -12.37
CA ALA A 104 -15.17 -10.13 -12.20
C ALA A 104 -15.49 -10.61 -10.77
N GLY A 105 -16.08 -11.80 -10.69
CA GLY A 105 -16.53 -12.44 -9.45
C GLY A 105 -17.97 -12.13 -9.06
N THR A 106 -18.69 -11.21 -9.74
CA THR A 106 -20.11 -10.99 -9.44
C THR A 106 -20.89 -12.26 -9.74
N ALA A 107 -21.67 -12.72 -8.76
CA ALA A 107 -22.52 -13.90 -8.88
C ALA A 107 -23.99 -13.49 -8.91
N LEU A 108 -24.77 -14.09 -9.82
CA LEU A 108 -26.23 -13.94 -9.90
C LEU A 108 -26.88 -15.33 -9.82
N VAL A 109 -28.09 -15.40 -9.27
CA VAL A 109 -28.85 -16.66 -9.18
C VAL A 109 -29.20 -17.16 -10.58
N ALA A 110 -28.75 -18.37 -10.90
CA ALA A 110 -28.99 -19.00 -12.21
C ALA A 110 -30.08 -20.06 -12.13
N ALA A 111 -30.09 -20.89 -11.09
CA ALA A 111 -31.06 -21.96 -10.92
C ALA A 111 -31.33 -22.26 -9.44
N VAL A 112 -32.55 -22.69 -9.14
CA VAL A 112 -32.91 -23.34 -7.87
C VAL A 112 -33.38 -24.75 -8.20
N PRO A 113 -32.47 -25.75 -8.25
CA PRO A 113 -32.86 -27.12 -8.54
C PRO A 113 -33.81 -27.66 -7.45
N PRO A 114 -34.68 -28.63 -7.79
CA PRO A 114 -35.62 -29.23 -6.84
C PRO A 114 -34.88 -29.84 -5.65
N ALA A 115 -35.46 -29.70 -4.45
CA ALA A 115 -34.86 -30.21 -3.22
C ALA A 115 -34.90 -31.75 -3.20
N GLY A 116 -33.74 -32.41 -3.25
CA GLY A 116 -33.63 -33.87 -3.20
C GLY A 116 -32.23 -34.38 -3.51
N LYS A 117 -31.98 -35.67 -3.31
CA LYS A 117 -30.69 -36.33 -3.60
C LYS A 117 -30.48 -36.64 -5.09
N ALA A 118 -31.39 -36.22 -5.98
CA ALA A 118 -31.35 -36.58 -7.38
C ALA A 118 -30.30 -35.75 -8.15
N PRO A 119 -29.52 -36.38 -9.04
CA PRO A 119 -28.57 -35.68 -9.90
C PRO A 119 -29.30 -34.79 -10.92
N PHE A 120 -28.64 -33.71 -11.34
CA PHE A 120 -29.18 -32.78 -12.34
C PHE A 120 -28.08 -32.22 -13.25
N THR A 121 -28.47 -31.78 -14.44
CA THR A 121 -27.59 -31.14 -15.42
C THR A 121 -28.07 -29.71 -15.66
N LEU A 122 -27.15 -28.74 -15.62
CA LEU A 122 -27.43 -27.36 -16.01
C LEU A 122 -26.82 -27.08 -17.37
N LEU A 123 -27.65 -26.64 -18.30
CA LEU A 123 -27.26 -26.20 -19.64
C LEU A 123 -27.23 -24.68 -19.70
N ALA A 124 -26.30 -24.09 -20.43
CA ALA A 124 -26.17 -22.63 -20.55
C ALA A 124 -25.72 -22.18 -21.94
N ARG A 125 -26.27 -21.04 -22.39
CA ARG A 125 -25.83 -20.31 -23.59
C ARG A 125 -25.55 -18.85 -23.25
N GLY A 126 -24.55 -18.23 -23.87
CA GLY A 126 -24.17 -16.85 -23.63
C GLY A 126 -24.42 -15.93 -24.83
N ILE A 127 -24.78 -14.68 -24.56
CA ILE A 127 -24.96 -13.60 -25.55
C ILE A 127 -24.27 -12.34 -25.03
N ARG A 128 -23.38 -11.74 -25.83
CA ARG A 128 -22.71 -10.46 -25.51
C ARG A 128 -23.45 -9.32 -26.19
N GLY A 129 -23.77 -8.23 -25.48
CA GLY A 129 -24.58 -7.12 -26.03
C GLY A 129 -26.06 -7.14 -25.60
N GLY A 130 -26.42 -7.94 -24.60
CA GLY A 130 -27.82 -8.13 -24.20
C GLY A 130 -28.58 -9.09 -25.13
N LYS A 131 -29.91 -9.16 -25.01
CA LYS A 131 -30.76 -10.16 -25.72
C LYS A 131 -30.70 -10.11 -27.25
N ALA A 132 -30.28 -8.99 -27.84
CA ALA A 132 -30.11 -8.81 -29.30
C ALA A 132 -28.65 -8.89 -29.77
N GLY A 133 -27.74 -9.26 -28.87
CA GLY A 133 -26.30 -9.28 -29.11
C GLY A 133 -25.79 -10.53 -29.82
N VAL A 134 -24.46 -10.68 -29.87
CA VAL A 134 -23.79 -11.79 -30.56
C VAL A 134 -23.70 -13.01 -29.64
N GLY A 135 -24.11 -14.18 -30.14
CA GLY A 135 -24.01 -15.44 -29.42
C GLY A 135 -22.56 -15.87 -29.19
N LEU A 136 -22.25 -16.35 -27.98
CA LEU A 136 -20.93 -16.86 -27.63
C LEU A 136 -20.77 -18.32 -28.04
N THR A 137 -19.55 -18.69 -28.45
CA THR A 137 -19.16 -20.10 -28.56
C THR A 137 -19.03 -20.74 -27.16
N ALA A 138 -19.06 -22.07 -27.07
CA ALA A 138 -18.93 -22.77 -25.79
C ALA A 138 -17.59 -22.46 -25.09
N ALA A 139 -16.50 -22.36 -25.84
CA ALA A 139 -15.18 -21.99 -25.30
C ALA A 139 -15.17 -20.56 -24.75
N GLN A 140 -15.79 -19.61 -25.46
CA GLN A 140 -15.92 -18.23 -24.98
C GLN A 140 -16.83 -18.13 -23.74
N LEU A 141 -17.89 -18.94 -23.66
CA LEU A 141 -18.76 -19.00 -22.50
C LEU A 141 -18.01 -19.55 -21.28
N ILE A 142 -17.29 -20.66 -21.43
CA ILE A 142 -16.49 -21.28 -20.35
C ILE A 142 -15.41 -20.32 -19.85
N ALA A 143 -14.82 -19.51 -20.73
CA ALA A 143 -13.86 -18.49 -20.33
C ALA A 143 -14.51 -17.28 -19.64
N ALA A 144 -15.78 -16.98 -19.94
CA ALA A 144 -16.48 -15.80 -19.44
C ALA A 144 -17.20 -16.02 -18.11
N VAL A 145 -17.69 -17.22 -17.83
CA VAL A 145 -18.50 -17.51 -16.63
C VAL A 145 -18.16 -18.86 -16.01
N ARG A 146 -18.45 -18.98 -14.71
CA ARG A 146 -18.40 -20.21 -13.92
C ARG A 146 -19.73 -20.40 -13.21
N PHE A 147 -20.19 -21.65 -13.06
CA PHE A 147 -21.31 -21.96 -12.19
C PHE A 147 -20.80 -22.42 -10.82
N ASP A 148 -21.40 -21.90 -9.76
CA ASP A 148 -21.06 -22.24 -8.38
C ASP A 148 -22.28 -22.86 -7.68
N LEU A 149 -22.09 -24.01 -7.02
CA LEU A 149 -23.10 -24.67 -6.22
C LEU A 149 -22.99 -24.22 -4.76
N VAL A 150 -24.13 -23.86 -4.18
CA VAL A 150 -24.27 -23.57 -2.76
C VAL A 150 -25.30 -24.54 -2.18
N ASP A 151 -24.91 -25.26 -1.14
CA ASP A 151 -25.78 -26.24 -0.46
C ASP A 151 -26.29 -25.69 0.89
N GLY A 152 -27.59 -25.85 1.14
CA GLY A 152 -28.23 -25.53 2.43
C GLY A 152 -28.90 -24.15 2.54
N VAL A 153 -29.74 -24.00 3.58
CA VAL A 153 -30.52 -22.78 3.85
C VAL A 153 -29.63 -21.55 4.07
N LEU A 154 -28.52 -21.72 4.80
CA LEU A 154 -27.65 -20.60 5.19
C LEU A 154 -27.01 -19.93 3.97
N GLY A 155 -26.45 -20.70 3.05
CA GLY A 155 -25.88 -20.15 1.82
C GLY A 155 -26.93 -19.48 0.91
N ARG A 156 -28.16 -20.02 0.87
CA ARG A 156 -29.30 -19.37 0.18
C ARG A 156 -29.64 -18.02 0.81
N LEU A 157 -29.75 -17.96 2.13
CA LEU A 157 -30.05 -16.73 2.87
C LEU A 157 -28.95 -15.68 2.67
N LEU A 158 -27.68 -16.08 2.77
CA LEU A 158 -26.54 -15.18 2.55
C LEU A 158 -26.52 -14.65 1.11
N THR A 159 -26.87 -15.47 0.12
CA THR A 159 -26.98 -15.01 -1.27
C THR A 159 -28.00 -13.87 -1.38
N VAL A 160 -29.18 -14.02 -0.79
CA VAL A 160 -30.23 -12.98 -0.81
C VAL A 160 -29.79 -11.72 -0.07
N LEU A 161 -29.18 -11.87 1.11
CA LEU A 161 -28.68 -10.73 1.89
C LEU A 161 -27.56 -9.95 1.18
N LEU A 162 -26.78 -10.62 0.34
CA LEU A 162 -25.59 -10.05 -0.31
C LEU A 162 -25.85 -9.60 -1.76
N ASP A 163 -27.03 -9.86 -2.33
CA ASP A 163 -27.37 -9.52 -3.71
C ASP A 163 -27.27 -8.01 -3.97
N GLU A 164 -27.78 -7.18 -3.04
CA GLU A 164 -27.73 -5.72 -3.16
C GLU A 164 -26.28 -5.19 -3.11
N LYS A 165 -25.35 -5.87 -2.43
CA LYS A 165 -23.93 -5.48 -2.40
C LYS A 165 -23.29 -5.60 -3.78
N GLY A 166 -23.69 -6.59 -4.58
CA GLY A 166 -23.28 -6.70 -5.99
C GLY A 166 -23.76 -5.50 -6.81
N ARG A 167 -25.03 -5.10 -6.64
CA ARG A 167 -25.61 -3.92 -7.29
C ARG A 167 -24.90 -2.62 -6.88
N ILE A 168 -24.65 -2.40 -5.59
CA ILE A 168 -23.95 -1.20 -5.09
C ILE A 168 -22.53 -1.12 -5.67
N ARG A 169 -21.77 -2.22 -5.70
CA ARG A 169 -20.41 -2.25 -6.28
C ARG A 169 -20.43 -1.93 -7.78
N ARG A 170 -21.40 -2.46 -8.53
CA ARG A 170 -21.58 -2.10 -9.94
C ARG A 170 -21.85 -0.61 -10.10
N THR A 171 -22.79 -0.05 -9.34
CA THR A 171 -23.10 1.39 -9.39
C THR A 171 -21.86 2.23 -9.04
N ALA A 172 -21.06 1.83 -8.05
CA ALA A 172 -19.81 2.49 -7.72
C ALA A 172 -18.77 2.42 -8.86
N ARG A 173 -18.63 1.28 -9.55
CA ARG A 173 -17.76 1.13 -10.74
C ARG A 173 -18.27 1.99 -11.90
N GLN A 174 -19.57 2.05 -12.13
CA GLN A 174 -20.17 2.92 -13.12
C GLN A 174 -19.88 4.39 -12.81
N ILE A 175 -20.08 4.84 -11.56
CA ILE A 175 -19.74 6.20 -11.11
C ILE A 175 -18.25 6.49 -11.30
N ARG A 176 -17.37 5.54 -10.95
CA ARG A 176 -15.92 5.68 -11.14
C ARG A 176 -15.56 5.77 -12.62
N ALA A 177 -16.15 4.94 -13.48
CA ALA A 177 -15.92 4.97 -14.93
C ALA A 177 -16.37 6.32 -15.51
N MET A 178 -17.53 6.83 -15.09
CA MET A 178 -18.06 8.14 -15.51
C MET A 178 -17.21 9.35 -15.08
N ARG A 179 -16.20 9.19 -14.22
CA ARG A 179 -15.21 10.25 -13.93
C ARG A 179 -14.15 10.40 -15.02
N THR A 180 -13.98 9.37 -15.86
CA THR A 180 -13.02 9.41 -16.95
C THR A 180 -13.66 10.02 -18.19
N LEU A 181 -12.93 10.89 -18.89
CA LEU A 181 -13.43 11.52 -20.11
C LEU A 181 -13.89 10.50 -21.15
N ALA A 182 -13.21 9.35 -21.25
CA ALA A 182 -13.52 8.28 -22.20
C ALA A 182 -14.93 7.68 -22.03
N VAL A 183 -15.49 7.69 -20.82
CA VAL A 183 -16.74 6.98 -20.48
C VAL A 183 -17.83 7.92 -19.92
N ALA A 184 -17.47 9.12 -19.44
CA ALA A 184 -18.41 10.11 -18.91
C ALA A 184 -19.50 10.47 -19.93
N SER A 185 -20.76 10.54 -19.50
CA SER A 185 -21.90 10.95 -20.32
C SER A 185 -22.82 11.92 -19.56
N GLY A 186 -23.62 12.69 -20.30
CA GLY A 186 -24.56 13.69 -19.79
C GLY A 186 -23.92 14.62 -18.74
N ASN A 187 -24.61 14.78 -17.59
CA ASN A 187 -24.17 15.64 -16.49
C ASN A 187 -22.75 15.35 -15.96
N ALA A 188 -22.27 14.10 -16.07
CA ALA A 188 -20.91 13.77 -15.64
C ALA A 188 -19.86 14.36 -16.60
N LEU A 189 -20.15 14.32 -17.91
CA LEU A 189 -19.33 14.96 -18.95
C LEU A 189 -19.40 16.50 -18.83
N ASP A 190 -20.56 17.04 -18.47
CA ASP A 190 -20.75 18.49 -18.27
C ASP A 190 -19.95 19.02 -17.08
N ARG A 191 -19.87 18.27 -15.98
CA ARG A 191 -19.01 18.61 -14.84
C ARG A 191 -17.53 18.59 -15.21
N ILE A 192 -17.11 17.61 -16.01
CA ILE A 192 -15.72 17.57 -16.51
C ILE A 192 -15.44 18.78 -17.40
N GLY A 193 -16.38 19.19 -18.25
CA GLY A 193 -16.23 20.40 -19.04
C GLY A 193 -16.24 21.68 -18.20
N ALA A 194 -17.09 21.77 -17.17
CA ALA A 194 -17.12 22.89 -16.23
C ALA A 194 -15.79 23.05 -15.47
N ASP A 195 -15.18 21.95 -15.02
CA ASP A 195 -13.84 21.96 -14.40
C ASP A 195 -12.76 22.46 -15.38
N LEU A 196 -12.96 22.21 -16.68
CA LEU A 196 -12.09 22.70 -17.76
C LEU A 196 -12.52 24.07 -18.30
N SER A 197 -13.50 24.73 -17.68
CA SER A 197 -14.10 25.99 -18.17
C SER A 197 -14.55 25.95 -19.63
N CYS A 198 -14.99 24.77 -20.07
CA CYS A 198 -15.40 24.48 -21.42
C CYS A 198 -16.85 24.00 -21.39
N ALA A 199 -17.80 24.91 -21.60
CA ALA A 199 -19.22 24.57 -21.70
C ALA A 199 -19.56 23.94 -23.06
N ARG A 200 -20.71 23.24 -23.15
CA ARG A 200 -21.27 22.77 -24.43
C ARG A 200 -21.58 23.94 -25.36
N PHE A 201 -21.45 23.73 -26.66
CA PHE A 201 -21.90 24.71 -27.63
C PHE A 201 -23.43 24.80 -27.65
N SER A 202 -23.91 26.04 -27.76
CA SER A 202 -25.32 26.38 -27.97
C SER A 202 -25.67 26.56 -29.44
N ASP A 203 -24.65 26.65 -30.30
CA ASP A 203 -24.69 27.05 -31.69
C ASP A 203 -23.68 26.27 -32.53
N GLU A 204 -23.94 26.19 -33.83
CA GLU A 204 -23.05 25.58 -34.81
C GLU A 204 -22.71 26.58 -35.92
N LEU A 205 -21.50 26.44 -36.47
CA LEU A 205 -21.07 27.19 -37.65
C LEU A 205 -21.70 26.57 -38.89
N PHE A 206 -22.22 27.43 -39.76
CA PHE A 206 -22.64 27.07 -41.11
C PHE A 206 -22.05 28.05 -42.12
N TRP A 207 -22.01 27.66 -43.39
CA TRP A 207 -21.57 28.53 -44.47
C TRP A 207 -22.75 29.34 -44.99
N ASP A 208 -22.70 30.67 -44.85
CA ASP A 208 -23.66 31.56 -45.49
C ASP A 208 -23.25 31.77 -46.95
N ALA A 209 -24.05 31.22 -47.87
CA ALA A 209 -23.76 31.27 -49.29
C ALA A 209 -24.01 32.65 -49.91
N GLU A 210 -24.83 33.50 -49.28
CA GLU A 210 -25.15 34.84 -49.77
C GLU A 210 -24.06 35.83 -49.36
N GLU A 211 -23.65 35.79 -48.10
CA GLU A 211 -22.59 36.66 -47.56
C GLU A 211 -21.18 36.11 -47.82
N GLN A 212 -21.06 34.89 -48.38
CA GLN A 212 -19.80 34.16 -48.59
C GLN A 212 -18.90 34.11 -47.35
N THR A 213 -19.50 33.99 -46.17
CA THR A 213 -18.79 33.97 -44.89
C THR A 213 -19.35 32.88 -43.98
N PRO A 214 -18.55 32.37 -43.03
CA PRO A 214 -19.06 31.49 -41.99
C PRO A 214 -19.94 32.28 -41.00
N ALA A 215 -21.16 31.79 -40.74
CA ALA A 215 -22.12 32.34 -39.80
C ALA A 215 -22.50 31.29 -38.73
N THR A 216 -23.17 31.69 -37.65
CA THR A 216 -23.58 30.80 -36.54
C THR A 216 -25.09 30.67 -36.47
N ARG A 217 -25.59 29.45 -36.17
CA ARG A 217 -27.02 29.22 -35.88
C ARG A 217 -27.21 28.34 -34.64
N PRO A 218 -28.31 28.49 -33.87
CA PRO A 218 -28.54 27.68 -32.67
C PRO A 218 -28.69 26.18 -32.95
N LEU A 219 -28.20 25.34 -32.05
CA LEU A 219 -28.37 23.88 -32.09
C LEU A 219 -29.78 23.48 -31.64
N SER A 220 -30.47 22.61 -32.38
CA SER A 220 -31.84 22.18 -32.08
C SER A 220 -31.96 21.15 -30.95
N THR A 221 -30.90 20.39 -30.66
CA THR A 221 -30.87 19.33 -29.62
C THR A 221 -29.67 19.41 -28.67
N GLY A 222 -28.92 20.52 -28.70
CA GLY A 222 -27.67 20.69 -27.96
C GLY A 222 -26.51 19.86 -28.52
N GLU A 223 -25.27 20.16 -28.13
CA GLU A 223 -24.08 19.40 -28.54
C GLU A 223 -24.15 17.96 -27.99
N ASP A 224 -23.93 16.95 -28.81
CA ASP A 224 -23.95 15.54 -28.38
C ASP A 224 -22.70 15.16 -27.55
N ASP A 225 -22.83 14.13 -26.72
CA ASP A 225 -21.76 13.66 -25.84
C ASP A 225 -20.49 13.21 -26.58
N ALA A 226 -20.60 12.68 -27.80
CA ALA A 226 -19.44 12.21 -28.56
C ALA A 226 -18.61 13.39 -29.08
N SER A 227 -19.28 14.40 -29.65
CA SER A 227 -18.66 15.63 -30.13
C SER A 227 -18.07 16.46 -28.98
N TYR A 228 -18.83 16.64 -27.90
CA TYR A 228 -18.35 17.36 -26.72
C TYR A 228 -17.13 16.68 -26.07
N ARG A 229 -17.16 15.34 -25.95
CA ARG A 229 -16.02 14.56 -25.47
C ARG A 229 -14.80 14.68 -26.39
N ALA A 230 -14.98 14.70 -27.71
CA ALA A 230 -13.90 14.89 -28.67
C ALA A 230 -13.21 16.26 -28.49
N ARG A 231 -14.00 17.32 -28.22
CA ARG A 231 -13.49 18.66 -27.91
C ARG A 231 -12.73 18.71 -26.58
N LEU A 232 -13.30 18.12 -25.51
CA LEU A 232 -12.64 18.03 -24.21
C LEU A 232 -11.34 17.22 -24.24
N ARG A 233 -11.17 16.26 -25.18
CA ARG A 233 -9.91 15.50 -25.35
C ARG A 233 -8.74 16.40 -25.75
N VAL A 234 -9.00 17.48 -26.49
CA VAL A 234 -7.97 18.45 -26.89
C VAL A 234 -7.50 19.26 -25.68
N LEU A 235 -8.40 19.55 -24.74
CA LEU A 235 -8.13 20.38 -23.57
C LEU A 235 -7.47 19.61 -22.42
N ARG A 236 -7.48 18.27 -22.45
CA ARG A 236 -6.89 17.44 -21.40
C ARG A 236 -6.34 16.13 -21.97
N GLY A 237 -5.03 16.08 -22.19
CA GLY A 237 -4.32 14.82 -22.35
C GLY A 237 -4.32 14.06 -21.02
N VAL A 238 -5.31 13.18 -20.80
CA VAL A 238 -5.27 12.22 -19.70
C VAL A 238 -4.19 11.19 -20.02
N ARG A 239 -2.95 11.46 -19.60
CA ARG A 239 -1.91 10.45 -19.49
C ARG A 239 -1.38 10.51 -18.07
N LEU A 240 -1.25 9.34 -17.44
CA LEU A 240 -0.40 9.22 -16.25
C LEU A 240 0.98 9.79 -16.63
N PRO A 241 1.62 10.62 -15.78
CA PRO A 241 2.99 11.05 -16.04
C PRO A 241 3.81 9.79 -16.20
N SER A 242 4.32 9.59 -17.41
CA SER A 242 5.26 8.53 -17.72
C SER A 242 6.56 9.23 -18.08
N ALA A 243 7.69 8.67 -17.65
CA ALA A 243 9.01 9.22 -17.96
C ALA A 243 9.19 9.61 -19.45
N PRO A 244 8.66 8.85 -20.44
CA PRO A 244 8.76 9.21 -21.86
C PRO A 244 8.02 10.50 -22.23
N TRP A 245 6.84 10.75 -21.63
CA TRP A 245 6.05 11.94 -21.95
C TRP A 245 6.61 13.19 -21.29
N LEU A 246 7.00 13.11 -20.01
CA LEU A 246 7.67 14.23 -19.32
C LEU A 246 8.99 14.57 -20.02
N GLY A 247 9.76 13.57 -20.44
CA GLY A 247 10.94 13.76 -21.27
C GLY A 247 10.61 14.51 -22.56
N SER A 248 9.56 14.14 -23.29
CA SER A 248 9.16 14.82 -24.53
C SER A 248 8.65 16.25 -24.34
N ALA A 249 7.93 16.53 -23.24
CA ALA A 249 7.37 17.85 -22.97
C ALA A 249 8.43 18.85 -22.46
N LEU A 250 9.51 18.36 -21.86
CA LEU A 250 10.56 19.17 -21.24
C LEU A 250 11.85 19.26 -22.07
N ALA A 251 12.04 18.39 -23.08
CA ALA A 251 13.28 18.29 -23.86
C ALA A 251 13.65 19.58 -24.62
N GLU A 252 12.69 20.21 -25.32
CA GLU A 252 12.96 21.43 -26.11
C GLU A 252 13.24 22.64 -25.20
N PHE A 253 12.55 22.74 -24.06
CA PHE A 253 12.73 23.86 -23.14
C PHE A 253 14.02 23.76 -22.31
N LEU A 254 14.36 22.58 -21.79
CA LEU A 254 15.59 22.43 -20.98
C LEU A 254 16.85 22.74 -21.80
N ALA A 255 16.84 22.43 -23.10
CA ALA A 255 17.85 22.86 -24.05
C ALA A 255 17.89 24.40 -24.20
N ASP A 256 16.75 25.08 -24.27
CA ASP A 256 16.64 26.55 -24.39
C ASP A 256 17.06 27.31 -23.12
N VAL A 257 16.93 26.73 -21.93
CA VAL A 257 17.41 27.33 -20.66
C VAL A 257 18.77 26.82 -20.19
N GLY A 258 19.53 26.16 -21.06
CA GLY A 258 20.92 25.77 -20.81
C GLY A 258 21.10 24.63 -19.81
N VAL A 259 20.05 23.82 -19.57
CA VAL A 259 20.10 22.62 -18.73
C VAL A 259 20.08 21.40 -19.66
N PRO A 260 21.24 20.79 -19.98
CA PRO A 260 21.38 19.86 -21.11
C PRO A 260 20.80 18.45 -20.86
N SER A 261 19.90 18.23 -19.90
CA SER A 261 19.47 16.87 -19.51
C SER A 261 18.00 16.74 -19.09
N THR A 262 17.48 15.53 -19.23
CA THR A 262 16.09 15.11 -19.00
C THR A 262 15.70 15.07 -17.53
N VAL A 263 14.52 15.59 -17.17
CA VAL A 263 13.90 15.34 -15.86
C VAL A 263 13.56 13.85 -15.72
N THR A 264 14.10 13.21 -14.69
CA THR A 264 13.86 11.80 -14.38
C THR A 264 12.70 11.63 -13.39
N VAL A 265 11.89 10.59 -13.56
CA VAL A 265 10.86 10.17 -12.60
C VAL A 265 11.30 8.87 -11.95
N ASP A 266 11.39 8.86 -10.62
CA ASP A 266 11.62 7.64 -9.85
C ASP A 266 10.28 6.91 -9.62
N GLU A 267 10.05 5.72 -10.18
CA GLU A 267 8.79 4.98 -9.98
C GLU A 267 8.78 4.08 -8.75
N SER A 268 9.86 4.07 -7.95
CA SER A 268 9.91 3.27 -6.72
C SER A 268 8.87 3.75 -5.70
N ALA A 269 8.27 2.83 -4.94
CA ALA A 269 7.24 3.15 -3.94
C ALA A 269 7.80 3.10 -2.51
N ASP A 270 7.50 4.10 -1.69
CA ASP A 270 7.84 4.09 -0.27
C ASP A 270 7.12 2.95 0.47
N PRO A 271 7.83 2.15 1.29
CA PRO A 271 7.24 1.02 1.99
C PRO A 271 6.26 1.49 3.09
N GLN A 272 5.09 0.84 3.13
CA GLN A 272 4.16 0.92 4.26
C GLN A 272 4.29 -0.33 5.12
N LEU A 273 4.63 -0.11 6.39
CA LEU A 273 4.78 -1.17 7.38
C LEU A 273 3.53 -1.30 8.26
N ILE A 274 3.24 -2.52 8.71
CA ILE A 274 2.11 -2.80 9.60
C ILE A 274 2.53 -3.66 10.78
N ALA A 275 2.11 -3.26 11.98
CA ALA A 275 2.18 -4.07 13.19
C ALA A 275 0.80 -4.17 13.84
N LEU A 276 0.52 -5.33 14.42
CA LEU A 276 -0.72 -5.63 15.13
C LEU A 276 -0.37 -5.99 16.57
N ARG A 277 -1.13 -5.47 17.54
CA ARG A 277 -0.96 -5.77 18.95
C ARG A 277 -2.31 -6.00 19.63
N LEU A 278 -2.47 -7.12 20.33
CA LEU A 278 -3.64 -7.38 21.18
C LEU A 278 -3.51 -6.67 22.52
N VAL A 279 -4.60 -6.06 22.99
CA VAL A 279 -4.73 -5.47 24.32
C VAL A 279 -6.05 -5.88 24.96
N ALA A 280 -6.02 -6.15 26.25
CA ALA A 280 -7.19 -6.46 27.07
C ALA A 280 -7.03 -5.94 28.51
N PRO A 281 -6.93 -4.60 28.71
CA PRO A 281 -6.81 -3.99 30.03
C PRO A 281 -7.82 -4.54 31.05
N GLY A 282 -7.33 -4.91 32.23
CA GLY A 282 -8.16 -5.41 33.33
C GLY A 282 -8.77 -6.79 33.10
N ALA A 283 -8.38 -7.52 32.04
CA ALA A 283 -8.88 -8.85 31.72
C ALA A 283 -7.71 -9.85 31.53
N PRO A 284 -6.96 -10.16 32.60
CA PRO A 284 -5.84 -11.10 32.53
C PRO A 284 -6.31 -12.47 32.03
N GLY A 285 -5.63 -13.02 31.03
CA GLY A 285 -5.96 -14.32 30.43
C GLY A 285 -6.91 -14.27 29.23
N ALA A 286 -7.64 -13.18 28.99
CA ALA A 286 -8.54 -13.06 27.83
C ALA A 286 -7.78 -13.19 26.49
N ILE A 287 -6.61 -12.55 26.38
CA ILE A 287 -5.70 -12.69 25.22
C ILE A 287 -5.31 -14.16 25.03
N GLY A 288 -4.91 -14.86 26.10
CA GLY A 288 -4.53 -16.27 26.03
C GLY A 288 -5.66 -17.17 25.52
N GLN A 289 -6.90 -16.93 25.96
CA GLN A 289 -8.08 -17.65 25.50
C GLN A 289 -8.36 -17.41 24.01
N LEU A 290 -8.26 -16.17 23.54
CA LEU A 290 -8.39 -15.83 22.12
C LEU A 290 -7.31 -16.52 21.28
N LEU A 291 -6.04 -16.46 21.72
CA LEU A 291 -4.93 -17.09 21.01
C LEU A 291 -5.09 -18.61 20.96
N ASN A 292 -5.60 -19.24 22.03
CA ASN A 292 -5.94 -20.66 22.03
C ASN A 292 -7.04 -20.99 21.00
N ALA A 293 -8.07 -20.14 20.87
CA ALA A 293 -9.11 -20.32 19.87
C ALA A 293 -8.55 -20.17 18.44
N ILE A 294 -7.72 -19.15 18.19
CA ILE A 294 -7.04 -18.93 16.91
C ILE A 294 -6.15 -20.13 16.55
N ARG A 295 -5.40 -20.67 17.52
CA ARG A 295 -4.57 -21.87 17.35
C ARG A 295 -5.39 -23.10 16.93
N ARG A 296 -6.55 -23.30 17.55
CA ARG A 296 -7.44 -24.43 17.25
C ARG A 296 -8.09 -24.32 15.88
N VAL A 297 -8.54 -23.13 15.49
CA VAL A 297 -9.37 -22.94 14.29
C VAL A 297 -8.57 -22.55 13.05
N HIS A 298 -7.59 -21.65 13.16
CA HIS A 298 -7.00 -20.97 12.02
C HIS A 298 -5.53 -21.33 11.75
N LEU A 299 -4.71 -21.55 12.78
CA LEU A 299 -3.26 -21.75 12.55
C LEU A 299 -2.96 -23.16 12.01
N ILE A 300 -1.84 -23.28 11.30
CA ILE A 300 -1.32 -24.55 10.78
C ILE A 300 -0.25 -25.06 11.74
N TRP A 301 -0.35 -26.34 12.07
CA TRP A 301 0.55 -27.02 13.00
C TRP A 301 1.47 -27.94 12.20
N PRO A 302 2.74 -28.14 12.57
CA PRO A 302 3.56 -29.15 11.91
C PRO A 302 2.93 -30.55 12.07
N ALA A 303 3.08 -31.41 11.08
CA ALA A 303 2.61 -32.79 11.19
C ALA A 303 3.35 -33.55 12.29
N GLY A 304 2.64 -34.41 13.03
CA GLY A 304 3.22 -35.27 14.08
C GLY A 304 3.31 -34.60 15.45
N SER A 305 2.70 -33.43 15.66
CA SER A 305 2.49 -32.88 16.99
C SER A 305 1.14 -33.34 17.53
N THR A 306 1.10 -33.92 18.74
CA THR A 306 -0.15 -34.45 19.33
C THR A 306 -1.25 -33.39 19.38
N GLU A 307 -0.94 -32.19 19.89
CA GLU A 307 -1.89 -31.08 19.96
C GLU A 307 -2.34 -30.59 18.58
N GLY A 308 -1.43 -30.57 17.59
CA GLY A 308 -1.74 -30.13 16.24
C GLY A 308 -2.59 -31.15 15.49
N ASP A 309 -2.25 -32.42 15.60
CA ASP A 309 -2.98 -33.53 15.00
C ASP A 309 -4.41 -33.59 15.54
N ASP A 310 -4.60 -33.44 16.86
CA ASP A 310 -5.91 -33.30 17.48
C ASP A 310 -6.62 -32.05 16.97
N ALA A 311 -5.96 -30.89 16.96
CA ALA A 311 -6.57 -29.63 16.53
C ALA A 311 -7.08 -29.69 15.08
N HIS A 312 -6.34 -30.31 14.15
CA HIS A 312 -6.75 -30.45 12.75
C HIS A 312 -7.82 -31.53 12.55
N ALA A 313 -7.76 -32.64 13.29
CA ALA A 313 -8.75 -33.71 13.22
C ALA A 313 -10.18 -33.22 13.59
N HIS A 314 -10.28 -32.24 14.50
CA HIS A 314 -11.55 -31.66 14.90
C HIS A 314 -12.08 -30.56 13.94
N ARG A 315 -11.33 -30.19 12.89
CA ARG A 315 -11.78 -29.16 11.94
C ARG A 315 -12.70 -29.76 10.89
N LEU A 316 -13.89 -29.19 10.76
CA LEU A 316 -14.85 -29.55 9.72
C LEU A 316 -14.52 -28.80 8.42
N LEU A 317 -13.48 -29.25 7.71
CA LEU A 317 -13.01 -28.65 6.46
C LEU A 317 -13.36 -29.51 5.23
N PRO A 318 -13.59 -28.90 4.05
CA PRO A 318 -13.74 -29.63 2.79
C PRO A 318 -12.50 -30.50 2.45
N PRO A 319 -12.65 -31.65 1.76
CA PRO A 319 -11.54 -32.57 1.49
C PRO A 319 -10.36 -31.95 0.73
N ASP A 320 -10.61 -31.01 -0.18
CA ASP A 320 -9.57 -30.28 -0.92
C ASP A 320 -8.78 -29.32 -0.01
N VAL A 321 -9.46 -28.70 0.96
CA VAL A 321 -8.84 -27.85 1.97
C VAL A 321 -8.01 -28.69 2.94
N VAL A 322 -8.50 -29.86 3.35
CA VAL A 322 -7.76 -30.82 4.18
C VAL A 322 -6.48 -31.25 3.46
N ALA A 323 -6.56 -31.69 2.21
CA ALA A 323 -5.40 -32.11 1.43
C ALA A 323 -4.34 -31.00 1.28
N ARG A 324 -4.79 -29.75 1.05
CA ARG A 324 -3.89 -28.59 1.00
C ARG A 324 -3.23 -28.33 2.36
N VAL A 325 -4.00 -28.37 3.45
CA VAL A 325 -3.48 -28.20 4.81
C VAL A 325 -2.49 -29.30 5.14
N ASP A 326 -2.78 -30.57 4.85
CA ASP A 326 -1.87 -31.68 5.12
C ASP A 326 -0.56 -31.56 4.34
N THR A 327 -0.60 -31.06 3.11
CA THR A 327 0.61 -30.72 2.33
C THR A 327 1.45 -29.67 3.06
N GLN A 328 0.81 -28.61 3.58
CA GLN A 328 1.50 -27.58 4.36
C GLN A 328 2.07 -28.14 5.67
N ARG A 329 1.29 -28.97 6.40
CA ARG A 329 1.72 -29.60 7.65
C ARG A 329 2.94 -30.50 7.45
N ALA A 330 2.94 -31.29 6.38
CA ALA A 330 4.07 -32.15 6.01
C ALA A 330 5.31 -31.33 5.63
N ALA A 331 5.16 -30.24 4.88
CA ALA A 331 6.25 -29.33 4.60
C ALA A 331 6.80 -28.69 5.89
N LEU A 332 5.95 -28.21 6.80
CA LEU A 332 6.40 -27.65 8.09
C LEU A 332 7.18 -28.64 8.95
N ALA A 333 6.90 -29.94 8.84
CA ALA A 333 7.69 -30.97 9.53
C ALA A 333 9.14 -31.04 9.01
N THR A 334 9.39 -30.78 7.71
CA THR A 334 10.76 -30.74 7.16
C THR A 334 11.57 -29.57 7.71
N TRP A 335 10.89 -28.47 8.04
CA TRP A 335 11.48 -27.27 8.66
C TRP A 335 11.83 -27.44 10.14
N GLN A 336 11.56 -28.61 10.73
CA GLN A 336 11.74 -28.91 12.16
C GLN A 336 11.09 -27.86 13.07
N VAL A 337 9.95 -27.30 12.65
CA VAL A 337 9.18 -26.37 13.48
C VAL A 337 8.87 -27.08 14.81
N GLN A 338 9.05 -26.37 15.92
CA GLN A 338 8.75 -26.95 17.23
C GLN A 338 7.27 -27.38 17.28
N PRO A 339 6.94 -28.57 17.81
CA PRO A 339 5.58 -29.13 17.82
C PRO A 339 4.49 -28.19 18.37
N PHE A 340 4.87 -27.28 19.26
CA PHE A 340 4.01 -26.32 19.96
C PHE A 340 3.95 -24.92 19.33
N GLN A 341 4.57 -24.70 18.15
CA GLN A 341 4.68 -23.38 17.52
C GLN A 341 3.97 -23.36 16.15
N PRO A 342 2.63 -23.23 16.13
CA PRO A 342 1.89 -23.14 14.88
C PRO A 342 2.14 -21.80 14.16
N LEU A 343 1.81 -21.76 12.88
CA LEU A 343 2.01 -20.60 12.00
C LEU A 343 0.71 -20.19 11.31
N ALA A 344 0.59 -18.92 10.92
CA ALA A 344 -0.52 -18.49 10.08
C ALA A 344 -0.50 -19.21 8.72
N PRO A 345 -1.67 -19.53 8.13
CA PRO A 345 -1.74 -20.25 6.84
C PRO A 345 -0.90 -19.64 5.72
N THR A 346 -0.85 -18.30 5.63
CA THR A 346 -0.07 -17.60 4.60
C THR A 346 1.44 -17.81 4.78
N VAL A 347 1.92 -17.84 6.02
CA VAL A 347 3.32 -18.11 6.34
C VAL A 347 3.65 -19.58 6.05
N ALA A 348 2.76 -20.50 6.43
CA ALA A 348 2.91 -21.93 6.12
C ALA A 348 2.96 -22.20 4.60
N GLU A 349 2.14 -21.51 3.81
CA GLU A 349 2.16 -21.58 2.35
C GLU A 349 3.45 -21.03 1.75
N ALA A 350 3.94 -19.88 2.26
CA ALA A 350 5.21 -19.31 1.83
C ALA A 350 6.40 -20.24 2.14
N LEU A 351 6.42 -20.87 3.32
CA LEU A 351 7.43 -21.86 3.70
C LEU A 351 7.34 -23.15 2.89
N THR A 352 6.13 -23.58 2.51
CA THR A 352 5.93 -24.72 1.60
C THR A 352 6.49 -24.40 0.21
N THR A 353 6.24 -23.19 -0.30
CA THR A 353 6.79 -22.71 -1.57
C THR A 353 8.31 -22.63 -1.53
N LEU A 354 8.85 -22.13 -0.41
CA LEU A 354 10.28 -22.06 -0.17
C LEU A 354 10.91 -23.46 -0.13
N ASP A 355 10.30 -24.42 0.55
CA ASP A 355 10.80 -25.81 0.64
C ASP A 355 10.91 -26.46 -0.74
N ALA A 356 9.90 -26.26 -1.60
CA ALA A 356 9.90 -26.72 -2.98
C ALA A 356 11.01 -26.04 -3.81
N ARG A 357 11.22 -24.73 -3.65
CA ARG A 357 12.28 -24.00 -4.36
C ARG A 357 13.68 -24.40 -3.88
N CYS A 358 13.88 -24.57 -2.57
CA CYS A 358 15.13 -25.05 -2.02
C CYS A 358 15.46 -26.47 -2.53
N GLY A 359 14.45 -27.33 -2.69
CA GLY A 359 14.61 -28.62 -3.36
C GLY A 359 15.10 -28.50 -4.81
N ARG A 360 14.48 -27.59 -5.60
CA ARG A 360 14.88 -27.33 -7.00
C ARG A 360 16.26 -26.71 -7.14
N LEU A 361 16.68 -25.87 -6.21
CA LEU A 361 17.96 -25.16 -6.22
C LEU A 361 19.10 -25.94 -5.57
N GLY A 362 18.85 -27.16 -5.05
CA GLY A 362 19.85 -27.92 -4.31
C GLY A 362 20.29 -27.26 -3.00
N ALA A 363 19.45 -26.38 -2.44
CA ALA A 363 19.78 -25.52 -1.31
C ALA A 363 19.41 -26.15 0.05
N ARG A 364 19.09 -27.44 0.11
CA ARG A 364 18.69 -28.12 1.36
C ARG A 364 19.89 -28.58 2.19
N PRO A 365 19.76 -28.69 3.52
CA PRO A 365 18.64 -28.18 4.34
C PRO A 365 18.71 -26.65 4.53
N TRP A 366 17.64 -25.92 4.21
CA TRP A 366 17.51 -24.47 4.48
C TRP A 366 17.30 -24.22 5.99
N PRO A 367 17.48 -23.01 6.56
CA PRO A 367 17.49 -22.82 8.01
C PRO A 367 16.18 -23.20 8.68
N LYS A 368 16.32 -23.83 9.85
CA LYS A 368 15.23 -24.24 10.74
C LYS A 368 14.36 -23.06 11.17
N VAL A 369 13.06 -23.32 11.34
CA VAL A 369 12.16 -22.38 12.03
C VAL A 369 12.40 -22.49 13.53
N LEU A 370 12.93 -21.43 14.12
CA LEU A 370 13.27 -21.33 15.54
C LEU A 370 12.08 -20.87 16.39
N ARG A 371 11.23 -20.01 15.82
CA ARG A 371 10.08 -19.42 16.51
C ARG A 371 8.90 -19.23 15.56
N GLY A 372 7.73 -19.69 15.96
CA GLY A 372 6.43 -19.41 15.31
C GLY A 372 5.52 -18.58 16.21
N GLN A 373 4.23 -18.93 16.27
CA GLN A 373 3.29 -18.25 17.17
C GLN A 373 3.70 -18.43 18.64
N ASP A 374 3.67 -17.33 19.39
CA ASP A 374 4.03 -17.30 20.82
C ASP A 374 3.21 -16.21 21.52
N ASN A 375 2.53 -16.56 22.61
CA ASN A 375 1.70 -15.64 23.39
C ASN A 375 2.47 -14.45 23.96
N THR A 376 3.78 -14.62 24.18
CA THR A 376 4.68 -13.59 24.72
C THR A 376 5.52 -12.91 23.65
N GLY A 377 5.42 -13.35 22.39
CA GLY A 377 6.28 -12.87 21.30
C GLY A 377 5.87 -11.52 20.70
N GLY A 378 5.04 -10.74 21.41
CA GLY A 378 4.70 -9.37 21.03
C GLY A 378 4.00 -9.26 19.66
N SER A 379 4.07 -8.06 19.07
CA SER A 379 3.41 -7.75 17.81
C SER A 379 3.90 -8.56 16.60
N ARG A 380 5.04 -9.25 16.71
CA ARG A 380 5.64 -10.05 15.63
C ARG A 380 5.12 -11.48 15.60
N PHE A 381 4.92 -12.10 16.77
CA PHE A 381 4.65 -13.53 16.87
C PHE A 381 3.29 -13.87 17.48
N GLU A 382 2.62 -12.96 18.20
CA GLU A 382 1.42 -13.34 18.97
C GLU A 382 0.28 -13.90 18.10
N LEU A 383 0.09 -13.37 16.89
CA LEU A 383 -0.94 -13.82 15.93
C LEU A 383 -0.43 -14.90 14.95
N GLY A 384 0.85 -15.29 15.04
CA GLY A 384 1.47 -16.26 14.14
C GLY A 384 1.77 -15.75 12.73
N PHE A 385 1.71 -14.43 12.50
CA PHE A 385 2.03 -13.81 11.21
C PHE A 385 3.54 -13.72 10.92
N GLY A 386 4.38 -13.90 11.93
CA GLY A 386 5.82 -13.92 11.80
C GLY A 386 6.42 -15.28 12.13
N ALA A 387 7.58 -15.57 11.54
CA ALA A 387 8.43 -16.70 11.90
C ALA A 387 9.88 -16.24 12.02
N GLN A 388 10.64 -16.85 12.93
CA GLN A 388 12.08 -16.64 13.06
C GLN A 388 12.80 -17.84 12.48
N LEU A 389 13.66 -17.60 11.49
CA LEU A 389 14.51 -18.60 10.86
C LEU A 389 15.92 -18.51 11.43
N ALA A 390 16.60 -19.65 11.49
CA ALA A 390 18.04 -19.67 11.74
C ALA A 390 18.81 -18.93 10.64
N ALA A 391 20.06 -18.59 10.91
CA ALA A 391 20.94 -18.01 9.90
C ALA A 391 21.11 -18.98 8.71
N PRO A 392 21.07 -18.49 7.45
CA PRO A 392 21.32 -19.33 6.29
C PRO A 392 22.77 -19.83 6.28
N VAL A 393 22.94 -21.11 5.96
CA VAL A 393 24.27 -21.71 5.82
C VAL A 393 24.93 -21.13 4.57
N ALA A 394 26.09 -20.49 4.74
CA ALA A 394 26.78 -19.74 3.68
C ALA A 394 26.94 -20.56 2.38
N ALA A 395 27.46 -21.79 2.50
CA ALA A 395 27.70 -22.66 1.34
C ALA A 395 26.42 -22.99 0.55
N GLN A 396 25.28 -23.11 1.23
CA GLN A 396 24.00 -23.42 0.58
C GLN A 396 23.41 -22.18 -0.12
N LEU A 397 23.56 -21.01 0.49
CA LEU A 397 23.14 -19.75 -0.13
C LEU A 397 23.97 -19.47 -1.39
N ASP A 398 25.28 -19.71 -1.35
CA ASP A 398 26.18 -19.56 -2.50
C ASP A 398 25.85 -20.58 -3.62
N ALA A 399 25.52 -21.82 -3.27
CA ALA A 399 25.03 -22.83 -4.21
C ALA A 399 23.67 -22.43 -4.82
N ALA A 400 22.75 -21.92 -4.01
CA ALA A 400 21.43 -21.47 -4.46
C ALA A 400 21.52 -20.28 -5.44
N VAL A 401 22.43 -19.34 -5.18
CA VAL A 401 22.75 -18.23 -6.11
C VAL A 401 23.23 -18.78 -7.44
N SER A 402 24.19 -19.70 -7.43
CA SER A 402 24.74 -20.31 -8.64
C SER A 402 23.67 -21.05 -9.45
N ALA A 403 22.84 -21.85 -8.77
CA ALA A 403 21.74 -22.58 -9.39
C ALA A 403 20.64 -21.66 -9.95
N ALA A 404 20.27 -20.59 -9.23
CA ALA A 404 19.26 -19.64 -9.68
C ALA A 404 19.73 -18.84 -10.91
N THR A 405 21.00 -18.43 -10.94
CA THR A 405 21.59 -17.77 -12.12
C THR A 405 21.57 -18.68 -13.35
N ALA A 406 21.81 -19.98 -13.19
CA ALA A 406 21.71 -20.94 -14.27
C ALA A 406 20.27 -21.16 -14.76
N LEU A 407 19.29 -21.12 -13.84
CA LEU A 407 17.87 -21.33 -14.13
C LEU A 407 17.24 -20.18 -14.97
N LYS A 408 17.77 -18.95 -14.86
CA LYS A 408 17.26 -17.74 -15.53
C LYS A 408 15.77 -17.47 -15.31
N ASP A 409 15.24 -17.82 -14.13
CA ASP A 409 13.85 -17.51 -13.76
C ASP A 409 13.71 -16.00 -13.47
N PRO A 410 12.86 -15.25 -14.20
CA PRO A 410 12.70 -13.81 -13.99
C PRO A 410 12.16 -13.45 -12.59
N ASN A 411 11.59 -14.41 -11.85
CA ASN A 411 11.11 -14.21 -10.49
C ASN A 411 12.22 -14.41 -9.44
N LEU A 412 13.41 -14.85 -9.83
CA LEU A 412 14.57 -15.03 -8.98
C LEU A 412 15.66 -14.07 -9.45
N VAL A 413 15.92 -13.03 -8.66
CA VAL A 413 17.03 -12.09 -8.90
C VAL A 413 18.11 -12.37 -7.87
N PRO A 414 19.01 -13.35 -8.12
CA PRO A 414 19.98 -13.79 -7.12
C PRO A 414 20.95 -12.66 -6.78
N LYS A 415 21.29 -12.56 -5.49
CA LYS A 415 22.31 -11.64 -4.98
C LYS A 415 23.41 -12.42 -4.26
N PRO A 416 24.69 -12.04 -4.42
CA PRO A 416 25.77 -12.69 -3.69
C PRO A 416 25.60 -12.49 -2.19
N ARG A 417 26.05 -13.47 -1.39
CA ARG A 417 25.95 -13.45 0.08
C ARG A 417 26.54 -12.20 0.73
N SER A 418 27.59 -11.61 0.15
CA SER A 418 28.17 -10.35 0.64
C SER A 418 27.20 -9.17 0.57
N ALA A 419 26.25 -9.18 -0.37
CA ALA A 419 25.24 -8.15 -0.55
C ALA A 419 23.89 -8.51 0.11
N ASP A 420 23.60 -9.81 0.27
CA ASP A 420 22.36 -10.30 0.86
C ASP A 420 22.62 -11.54 1.74
N PRO A 421 23.20 -11.36 2.94
CA PRO A 421 23.55 -12.47 3.83
C PRO A 421 22.32 -13.21 4.37
N ALA A 422 21.14 -12.59 4.36
CA ALA A 422 19.88 -13.19 4.81
C ALA A 422 19.18 -14.02 3.71
N GLY A 423 19.61 -13.91 2.45
CA GLY A 423 18.93 -14.56 1.31
C GLY A 423 17.54 -13.97 1.02
N ALA A 424 17.35 -12.67 1.27
CA ALA A 424 16.09 -11.97 1.07
C ALA A 424 15.57 -12.10 -0.38
N TRP A 425 16.44 -12.18 -1.38
CA TRP A 425 16.04 -12.40 -2.78
C TRP A 425 15.20 -13.69 -2.95
N LEU A 426 15.58 -14.79 -2.30
CA LEU A 426 14.86 -16.05 -2.39
C LEU A 426 13.58 -16.03 -1.54
N LEU A 427 13.68 -15.50 -0.31
CA LEU A 427 12.57 -15.41 0.63
C LEU A 427 11.42 -14.55 0.06
N ARG A 428 11.74 -13.37 -0.49
CA ARG A 428 10.76 -12.47 -1.11
C ARG A 428 10.11 -13.08 -2.34
N ALA A 429 10.88 -13.84 -3.12
CA ALA A 429 10.34 -14.55 -4.29
C ALA A 429 9.37 -15.67 -3.91
N CYS A 430 9.39 -16.15 -2.66
CA CYS A 430 8.44 -17.11 -2.09
C CYS A 430 7.21 -16.46 -1.43
N GLY A 431 7.08 -15.13 -1.47
CA GLY A 431 5.95 -14.39 -0.92
C GLY A 431 6.17 -13.80 0.48
N LEU A 432 7.37 -13.94 1.06
CA LEU A 432 7.73 -13.30 2.33
C LEU A 432 8.08 -11.83 2.08
N ARG A 433 7.16 -10.94 2.42
CA ARG A 433 7.33 -9.49 2.22
C ARG A 433 8.32 -8.88 3.22
N THR A 434 8.31 -9.37 4.45
CA THR A 434 9.26 -8.98 5.50
C THR A 434 10.39 -9.99 5.55
N VAL A 435 11.63 -9.48 5.53
CA VAL A 435 12.86 -10.26 5.77
C VAL A 435 13.80 -9.34 6.54
N GLU A 436 13.88 -9.52 7.85
CA GLU A 436 14.69 -8.68 8.74
C GLU A 436 15.78 -9.53 9.42
N PRO A 437 17.06 -9.27 9.15
CA PRO A 437 18.14 -9.92 9.87
C PRO A 437 18.26 -9.37 11.29
N ALA A 438 18.55 -10.25 12.24
CA ALA A 438 18.91 -9.92 13.61
C ALA A 438 20.43 -9.93 13.80
N ALA A 439 20.90 -9.36 14.93
CA ALA A 439 22.32 -9.26 15.26
C ALA A 439 23.02 -10.63 15.38
N ASP A 440 22.28 -11.64 15.82
CA ASP A 440 22.73 -13.03 15.97
C ASP A 440 22.73 -13.83 14.65
N GLY A 441 22.39 -13.16 13.53
CA GLY A 441 22.29 -13.76 12.21
C GLY A 441 20.96 -14.48 11.94
N THR A 442 20.05 -14.56 12.91
CA THR A 442 18.69 -15.07 12.66
C THR A 442 17.91 -14.13 11.75
N VAL A 443 16.86 -14.64 11.10
CA VAL A 443 16.08 -13.86 10.14
C VAL A 443 14.60 -13.92 10.51
N PHE A 444 14.01 -12.77 10.80
CA PHE A 444 12.57 -12.63 10.97
C PHE A 444 11.89 -12.52 9.60
N VAL A 445 10.86 -13.32 9.38
CA VAL A 445 10.11 -13.36 8.12
C VAL A 445 8.61 -13.25 8.33
N SER A 446 7.92 -12.60 7.40
CA SER A 446 6.46 -12.51 7.38
C SER A 446 5.92 -12.30 5.96
N THR A 447 4.71 -12.80 5.70
CA THR A 447 3.95 -12.46 4.48
C THR A 447 3.30 -11.08 4.54
N ALA A 448 3.13 -10.51 5.74
CA ALA A 448 2.70 -9.12 5.91
C ALA A 448 3.92 -8.19 5.79
N PRO A 449 3.75 -6.95 5.29
CA PRO A 449 4.82 -5.95 5.26
C PRO A 449 5.01 -5.37 6.66
N MET A 450 5.62 -6.12 7.57
CA MET A 450 5.88 -5.69 8.95
C MET A 450 7.21 -4.93 9.05
N GLY A 451 8.20 -5.30 8.23
CA GLY A 451 9.55 -4.73 8.34
C GLY A 451 10.12 -4.94 9.74
N PRO A 452 10.99 -4.02 10.22
CA PRO A 452 11.52 -4.09 11.57
C PRO A 452 10.57 -3.51 12.63
N LEU A 453 9.33 -3.15 12.27
CA LEU A 453 8.36 -2.53 13.17
C LEU A 453 7.94 -3.46 14.32
N VAL A 454 7.98 -2.94 15.54
CA VAL A 454 7.50 -3.58 16.77
C VAL A 454 6.61 -2.60 17.53
N VAL A 455 5.58 -3.13 18.18
CA VAL A 455 4.73 -2.38 19.12
C VAL A 455 4.92 -2.96 20.52
N ASP A 456 5.44 -2.13 21.40
CA ASP A 456 5.56 -2.41 22.84
C ASP A 456 4.36 -1.82 23.58
N VAL A 457 4.02 -2.40 24.73
CA VAL A 457 2.89 -1.98 25.57
C VAL A 457 3.33 -1.97 27.03
N GLU A 458 3.12 -0.84 27.70
CA GLU A 458 3.43 -0.63 29.11
C GLU A 458 2.16 -0.27 29.92
N PRO A 459 2.02 -0.76 31.17
CA PRO A 459 2.94 -1.68 31.87
C PRO A 459 2.90 -3.11 31.31
N ASP A 460 1.73 -3.57 30.83
CA ASP A 460 1.57 -4.78 30.03
C ASP A 460 0.25 -4.76 29.26
N ALA A 461 0.07 -5.66 28.28
CA ALA A 461 -1.10 -5.67 27.40
C ALA A 461 -2.45 -5.99 28.10
N SER A 462 -2.41 -6.51 29.33
CA SER A 462 -3.56 -6.80 30.19
C SER A 462 -3.60 -5.93 31.45
N GLY A 463 -2.66 -5.01 31.60
CA GLY A 463 -2.52 -4.16 32.78
C GLY A 463 -3.65 -3.14 32.92
N ASP A 464 -3.61 -2.38 34.01
CA ASP A 464 -4.57 -1.30 34.25
C ASP A 464 -4.34 -0.13 33.29
N VAL A 465 -5.42 0.52 32.88
CA VAL A 465 -5.35 1.76 32.07
C VAL A 465 -4.84 2.93 32.93
N PRO A 466 -4.10 3.90 32.35
CA PRO A 466 -3.79 4.03 30.93
C PRO A 466 -2.68 3.09 30.44
N LEU A 467 -2.88 2.45 29.27
CA LEU A 467 -1.81 1.71 28.59
C LEU A 467 -1.05 2.63 27.64
N THR A 468 0.28 2.55 27.65
CA THR A 468 1.15 3.25 26.69
C THR A 468 1.61 2.28 25.62
N LEU A 469 1.33 2.60 24.35
CA LEU A 469 1.81 1.83 23.20
C LEU A 469 2.87 2.62 22.45
N SER A 470 4.00 1.96 22.21
CA SER A 470 5.16 2.55 21.54
C SER A 470 5.51 1.74 20.30
N ALA A 471 5.45 2.37 19.13
CA ALA A 471 5.97 1.80 17.88
C ALA A 471 7.44 2.16 17.72
N ARG A 472 8.27 1.18 17.35
CA ARG A 472 9.69 1.39 17.04
C ARG A 472 10.15 0.53 15.88
N LEU A 473 11.11 1.03 15.12
CA LEU A 473 11.84 0.28 14.11
C LEU A 473 13.10 -0.31 14.72
N VAL A 474 13.07 -1.61 15.03
CA VAL A 474 14.20 -2.29 15.70
C VAL A 474 15.38 -2.39 14.75
N SER A 475 16.51 -1.79 15.13
CA SER A 475 17.79 -1.99 14.45
C SER A 475 18.57 -3.15 15.09
N PRO A 476 19.24 -4.00 14.29
CA PRO A 476 20.08 -5.07 14.81
C PRO A 476 21.39 -4.55 15.41
N THR A 477 21.87 -3.37 15.02
CA THR A 477 23.19 -2.85 15.43
C THR A 477 23.11 -1.79 16.51
N ASP A 478 21.94 -1.19 16.71
CA ASP A 478 21.73 -0.10 17.65
C ASP A 478 20.30 -0.22 18.23
N PRO A 479 20.15 -0.77 19.43
CA PRO A 479 18.84 -0.97 20.03
C PRO A 479 18.22 0.35 20.52
N ASP A 480 18.97 1.44 20.64
CA ASP A 480 18.52 2.69 21.25
C ASP A 480 17.88 3.64 20.22
N HIS A 481 18.27 3.54 18.96
CA HIS A 481 17.73 4.35 17.88
C HIS A 481 16.85 3.55 16.92
N ASP A 482 15.95 4.25 16.22
CA ASP A 482 15.18 3.67 15.13
C ASP A 482 16.02 3.54 13.85
N VAL A 483 15.74 2.51 13.04
CA VAL A 483 16.53 2.16 11.84
C VAL A 483 16.95 3.38 10.97
N PRO A 484 16.09 4.37 10.66
CA PRO A 484 16.51 5.52 9.87
C PRO A 484 17.51 6.43 10.59
N VAL A 485 17.45 6.56 11.91
CA VAL A 485 18.45 7.30 12.70
C VAL A 485 19.79 6.57 12.66
N VAL A 486 19.78 5.23 12.76
CA VAL A 486 20.99 4.40 12.62
C VAL A 486 21.64 4.60 11.25
N ALA A 487 20.84 4.73 10.19
CA ALA A 487 21.34 5.05 8.85
C ALA A 487 22.01 6.44 8.80
N VAL A 488 21.42 7.45 9.46
CA VAL A 488 22.03 8.79 9.60
C VAL A 488 23.35 8.72 10.37
N ILE A 489 23.42 7.97 11.46
CA ILE A 489 24.64 7.75 12.25
C ILE A 489 25.74 7.13 11.37
N ALA A 490 25.42 6.05 10.66
CA ALA A 490 26.37 5.37 9.79
C ALA A 490 26.86 6.27 8.65
N ALA A 491 25.97 7.07 8.05
CA ALA A 491 26.34 7.98 6.97
C ALA A 491 27.25 9.12 7.45
N LEU A 492 26.98 9.70 8.63
CA LEU A 492 27.78 10.79 9.20
C LEU A 492 29.09 10.32 9.83
N ALA A 493 29.24 9.03 10.13
CA ALA A 493 30.53 8.44 10.53
C ALA A 493 31.60 8.62 9.43
N GLY A 494 31.22 8.63 8.15
CA GLY A 494 32.12 8.93 7.03
C GLY A 494 32.68 10.36 7.07
N ALA A 495 31.96 11.29 7.71
CA ALA A 495 32.45 12.64 8.00
C ALA A 495 33.18 12.73 9.35
N GLN A 496 33.57 11.59 9.94
CA GLN A 496 34.18 11.47 11.27
C GLN A 496 33.37 12.14 12.38
N LEU A 497 32.04 12.10 12.28
CA LEU A 497 31.14 12.51 13.35
C LEU A 497 30.72 11.28 14.16
N THR A 498 30.85 11.36 15.48
CA THR A 498 30.38 10.34 16.41
C THR A 498 29.21 10.90 17.21
N PRO A 499 28.13 10.13 17.41
CA PRO A 499 27.04 10.54 18.30
C PRO A 499 27.57 10.90 19.69
N ALA A 500 26.95 11.88 20.34
CA ALA A 500 27.24 12.18 21.73
C ALA A 500 26.88 10.96 22.60
N ALA A 501 27.83 10.51 23.43
CA ALA A 501 27.63 9.33 24.28
C ALA A 501 26.52 9.54 25.32
N ASP A 502 26.32 10.79 25.79
CA ASP A 502 25.24 11.17 26.68
C ASP A 502 24.54 12.44 26.15
N PRO A 503 23.53 12.28 25.27
CA PRO A 503 22.77 13.40 24.74
C PRO A 503 22.05 14.20 25.83
N ALA A 504 21.63 13.56 26.93
CA ALA A 504 20.92 14.22 28.02
C ALA A 504 21.85 15.17 28.78
N ALA A 505 23.09 14.78 29.04
CA ALA A 505 24.10 15.67 29.62
C ALA A 505 24.43 16.85 28.71
N VAL A 506 24.55 16.64 27.40
CA VAL A 506 24.78 17.74 26.44
C VAL A 506 23.62 18.73 26.43
N LEU A 507 22.38 18.24 26.43
CA LEU A 507 21.18 19.08 26.47
C LEU A 507 21.04 19.83 27.80
N ALA A 508 21.39 19.19 28.93
CA ALA A 508 21.34 19.84 30.24
C ALA A 508 22.36 20.98 30.38
N ALA A 509 23.53 20.85 29.74
CA ALA A 509 24.57 21.87 29.73
C ALA A 509 24.45 22.87 28.57
N ALA A 510 23.46 22.72 27.68
CA ALA A 510 23.33 23.51 26.47
C ALA A 510 23.08 25.00 26.77
N ARG A 511 23.53 25.85 25.84
CA ARG A 511 23.41 27.31 25.90
C ARG A 511 22.79 27.84 24.61
N SER A 512 22.33 29.08 24.66
CA SER A 512 21.90 29.80 23.45
C SER A 512 23.05 29.85 22.45
N THR A 513 22.74 29.64 21.17
CA THR A 513 23.69 29.79 20.05
C THR A 513 24.34 31.18 20.02
N SER A 514 23.61 32.21 20.44
CA SER A 514 24.11 33.59 20.57
C SER A 514 25.25 33.78 21.59
N THR A 515 25.52 32.79 22.44
CA THR A 515 26.65 32.82 23.39
C THR A 515 28.00 32.53 22.72
N VAL A 516 28.00 32.01 21.48
CA VAL A 516 29.20 31.73 20.70
C VAL A 516 29.34 32.79 19.60
N PRO A 517 30.37 33.67 19.67
CA PRO A 517 30.52 34.76 18.70
C PRO A 517 30.60 34.27 17.25
N GLY A 518 29.81 34.88 16.36
CA GLY A 518 29.78 34.56 14.93
C GLY A 518 28.99 33.31 14.53
N LEU A 519 28.54 32.48 15.49
CA LEU A 519 27.81 31.26 15.19
C LEU A 519 26.43 31.52 14.58
N ASP A 520 25.68 32.48 15.13
CA ASP A 520 24.36 32.86 14.63
C ASP A 520 24.40 33.28 13.16
N ALA A 521 25.35 34.13 12.78
CA ALA A 521 25.51 34.58 11.40
C ALA A 521 25.84 33.40 10.45
N ALA A 522 26.68 32.46 10.91
CA ALA A 522 27.01 31.27 10.14
C ALA A 522 25.77 30.36 9.94
N LEU A 523 24.94 30.17 10.97
CA LEU A 523 23.72 29.37 10.88
C LEU A 523 22.63 30.05 10.03
N ASP A 524 22.46 31.36 10.18
CA ASP A 524 21.48 32.15 9.42
C ASP A 524 21.78 32.12 7.92
N SER A 525 23.07 32.19 7.54
CA SER A 525 23.51 32.05 6.13
C SER A 525 23.15 30.73 5.47
N ARG A 526 22.76 29.72 6.28
CA ARG A 526 22.33 28.39 5.83
C ARG A 526 20.88 28.08 6.19
N SER A 527 20.15 29.07 6.72
CA SER A 527 18.77 28.92 7.20
C SER A 527 18.59 27.76 8.18
N VAL A 528 19.59 27.53 9.03
CA VAL A 528 19.54 26.46 10.05
C VAL A 528 18.83 26.99 11.30
N PRO A 529 17.75 26.34 11.76
CA PRO A 529 17.08 26.68 13.01
C PRO A 529 18.04 26.59 14.19
N LYS A 530 18.11 27.66 14.97
CA LYS A 530 19.03 27.84 16.09
C LYS A 530 18.28 27.93 17.41
N VAL A 531 18.78 27.24 18.44
CA VAL A 531 18.20 27.29 19.79
C VAL A 531 18.68 28.56 20.48
N THR A 532 17.73 29.42 20.83
CA THR A 532 17.94 30.64 21.64
C THR A 532 17.38 30.49 23.05
N ASP A 533 16.23 29.81 23.20
CA ASP A 533 15.68 29.38 24.50
C ASP A 533 15.85 27.86 24.68
N VAL A 534 16.92 27.49 25.39
CA VAL A 534 17.27 26.09 25.66
C VAL A 534 16.22 25.38 26.52
N ALA A 535 15.64 26.08 27.51
CA ALA A 535 14.68 25.48 28.43
C ALA A 535 13.34 25.18 27.74
N ALA A 536 12.88 26.08 26.87
CA ALA A 536 11.71 25.80 26.02
C ALA A 536 11.99 24.67 25.03
N PHE A 537 13.15 24.67 24.37
CA PHE A 537 13.54 23.63 23.44
C PHE A 537 13.62 22.25 24.10
N ALA A 538 14.29 22.12 25.24
CA ALA A 538 14.41 20.85 25.97
C ALA A 538 13.05 20.30 26.41
N ARG A 539 12.13 21.16 26.89
CA ARG A 539 10.76 20.76 27.23
C ARG A 539 9.99 20.23 26.01
N GLN A 540 10.11 20.90 24.86
CA GLN A 540 9.45 20.46 23.64
C GLN A 540 10.07 19.18 23.07
N LEU A 541 11.40 19.06 23.13
CA LEU A 541 12.12 17.86 22.69
C LEU A 541 11.75 16.64 23.53
N GLY A 542 11.41 16.81 24.81
CA GLY A 542 10.89 15.74 25.67
C GLY A 542 9.57 15.12 25.20
N THR A 543 8.88 15.72 24.22
CA THR A 543 7.68 15.14 23.57
C THR A 543 8.03 14.27 22.35
N VAL A 544 9.27 14.34 21.88
CA VAL A 544 9.80 13.54 20.77
C VAL A 544 10.47 12.30 21.35
N SER A 545 10.27 11.14 20.72
CA SER A 545 10.94 9.91 21.12
C SER A 545 12.47 10.08 21.03
N PRO A 546 13.23 9.74 22.09
CA PRO A 546 14.70 9.74 22.04
C PRO A 546 15.27 8.85 20.92
N ARG A 547 14.48 7.89 20.43
CA ARG A 547 14.85 7.00 19.32
C ARG A 547 14.82 7.67 17.95
N ASP A 548 14.09 8.79 17.84
CA ASP A 548 13.82 9.49 16.58
C ASP A 548 14.83 10.60 16.26
N TYR A 549 15.78 10.86 17.15
CA TYR A 549 16.82 11.86 16.94
C TYR A 549 18.19 11.39 17.46
N VAL A 550 19.23 12.05 16.97
CA VAL A 550 20.61 11.86 17.43
C VAL A 550 21.32 13.20 17.51
N LEU A 551 22.21 13.35 18.49
CA LEU A 551 22.99 14.57 18.72
C LEU A 551 24.46 14.34 18.36
N PHE A 552 25.05 15.26 17.61
CA PHE A 552 26.48 15.30 17.32
C PHE A 552 27.09 16.59 17.84
N ASP A 553 28.12 16.50 18.68
CA ASP A 553 28.98 17.64 19.03
C ASP A 553 30.10 17.75 18.00
N LEU A 554 30.20 18.90 17.32
CA LEU A 554 31.22 19.12 16.28
C LEU A 554 32.59 19.43 16.90
N GLY A 555 32.65 19.77 18.19
CA GLY A 555 33.88 20.15 18.87
C GLY A 555 34.41 21.53 18.43
N ALA A 556 35.41 22.02 19.14
CA ALA A 556 35.91 23.39 18.97
C ALA A 556 36.48 23.66 17.56
N THR A 557 37.27 22.72 17.02
CA THR A 557 37.93 22.88 15.71
C THR A 557 36.94 23.02 14.57
N ARG A 558 35.92 22.15 14.50
CA ARG A 558 34.91 22.24 13.45
C ARG A 558 33.94 23.40 13.67
N THR A 559 33.65 23.75 14.93
CA THR A 559 32.85 24.95 15.24
C THR A 559 33.52 26.21 14.69
N ALA A 560 34.82 26.39 14.95
CA ALA A 560 35.58 27.52 14.41
C ALA A 560 35.62 27.49 12.87
N ALA A 561 35.78 26.32 12.26
CA ALA A 561 35.77 26.17 10.81
C ALA A 561 34.40 26.52 10.19
N VAL A 562 33.28 26.14 10.84
CA VAL A 562 31.92 26.48 10.40
C VAL A 562 31.65 27.98 10.53
N ILE A 563 32.13 28.62 11.60
CA ILE A 563 32.01 30.08 11.78
C ILE A 563 32.78 30.81 10.66
N ALA A 564 33.98 30.33 10.32
CA ALA A 564 34.78 30.91 9.24
C ALA A 564 34.20 30.61 7.84
N ASN A 565 33.58 29.43 7.66
CA ASN A 565 32.99 29.01 6.40
C ASN A 565 31.77 28.10 6.64
N SER A 566 30.57 28.69 6.60
CA SER A 566 29.31 27.97 6.81
C SER A 566 29.00 26.93 5.73
N ALA A 567 29.69 26.97 4.58
CA ALA A 567 29.51 26.00 3.49
C ALA A 567 29.83 24.57 3.91
N LEU A 568 30.67 24.39 4.93
CA LEU A 568 31.05 23.10 5.48
C LEU A 568 29.85 22.30 6.06
N LEU A 569 28.74 22.96 6.38
CA LEU A 569 27.51 22.29 6.84
C LEU A 569 26.73 21.61 5.70
N SER A 570 26.84 22.11 4.47
CA SER A 570 26.00 21.63 3.36
C SER A 570 26.23 20.14 3.02
N PRO A 571 27.49 19.65 2.93
CA PRO A 571 27.74 18.23 2.70
C PRO A 571 27.20 17.34 3.82
N LEU A 572 27.26 17.81 5.08
CA LEU A 572 26.72 17.08 6.24
C LEU A 572 25.20 16.95 6.11
N PHE A 573 24.51 18.05 5.80
CA PHE A 573 23.06 18.03 5.62
C PHE A 573 22.64 17.18 4.42
N THR A 574 23.32 17.28 3.28
CA THR A 574 23.03 16.44 2.12
C THR A 574 23.20 14.96 2.44
N THR A 575 24.28 14.59 3.13
CA THR A 575 24.55 13.21 3.55
C THR A 575 23.49 12.71 4.54
N ALA A 576 23.16 13.51 5.56
CA ALA A 576 22.14 13.17 6.53
C ALA A 576 20.76 13.04 5.89
N THR A 577 20.37 13.94 5.00
CA THR A 577 19.08 13.88 4.28
C THR A 577 19.00 12.64 3.38
N ALA A 578 20.07 12.31 2.65
CA ALA A 578 20.14 11.10 1.83
C ALA A 578 20.02 9.83 2.69
N ALA A 579 20.51 9.86 3.93
CA ALA A 579 20.39 8.78 4.89
C ALA A 579 19.05 8.73 5.65
N GLY A 580 18.16 9.71 5.45
CA GLY A 580 16.81 9.73 6.01
C GLY A 580 16.55 10.80 7.08
N ALA A 581 17.48 11.71 7.37
CA ALA A 581 17.19 12.84 8.25
C ALA A 581 16.15 13.77 7.62
N SER A 582 15.10 14.10 8.39
CA SER A 582 14.04 15.02 7.97
C SER A 582 14.20 16.42 8.57
N SER A 583 14.96 16.53 9.66
CA SER A 583 15.13 17.77 10.39
C SER A 583 16.52 17.92 11.00
N VAL A 584 16.96 19.18 11.17
CA VAL A 584 18.15 19.54 11.92
C VAL A 584 17.91 20.81 12.75
N VAL A 585 18.40 20.80 13.99
CA VAL A 585 18.44 21.97 14.87
C VAL A 585 19.86 22.15 15.39
N ALA A 586 20.32 23.40 15.46
CA ALA A 586 21.62 23.76 16.00
C ALA A 586 21.50 24.34 17.42
N LEU A 587 22.38 23.92 18.32
CA LEU A 587 22.51 24.44 19.68
C LEU A 587 23.98 24.62 20.07
N ALA A 588 24.28 25.48 21.04
CA ALA A 588 25.62 25.57 21.62
C ALA A 588 25.73 24.65 22.84
N THR A 589 26.81 23.88 22.93
CA THR A 589 27.09 23.05 24.12
C THR A 589 27.56 23.91 25.29
N GLY A 590 27.65 23.32 26.49
CA GLY A 590 28.23 23.99 27.65
C GLY A 590 29.70 24.42 27.46
N ALA A 591 30.41 23.77 26.54
CA ALA A 591 31.78 24.09 26.14
C ALA A 591 31.88 25.20 25.07
N GLY A 592 30.75 25.74 24.59
CA GLY A 592 30.72 26.75 23.54
C GLY A 592 30.99 26.18 22.13
N THR A 593 30.79 24.88 21.93
CA THR A 593 30.89 24.22 20.62
C THR A 593 29.52 24.09 19.97
N LEU A 594 29.47 24.00 18.64
CA LEU A 594 28.25 23.74 17.89
C LEU A 594 27.86 22.26 18.03
N ALA A 595 26.64 22.00 18.48
CA ALA A 595 26.01 20.69 18.38
C ALA A 595 24.84 20.72 17.39
N LEU A 596 24.72 19.64 16.61
CA LEU A 596 23.65 19.43 15.65
C LEU A 596 22.78 18.26 16.10
N VAL A 597 21.48 18.50 16.22
CA VAL A 597 20.47 17.48 16.50
C VAL A 597 19.79 17.13 15.19
N PHE A 598 19.95 15.89 14.72
CA PHE A 598 19.28 15.39 13.52
C PHE A 598 18.09 14.53 13.91
N GLY A 599 16.94 14.76 13.28
CA GLY A 599 15.71 14.03 13.53
C GLY A 599 15.15 13.37 12.27
N VAL A 600 14.62 12.16 12.41
CA VAL A 600 13.84 11.48 11.34
C VAL A 600 12.35 11.85 11.42
N THR A 601 11.97 12.57 12.48
CA THR A 601 10.69 13.25 12.66
C THR A 601 10.91 14.76 12.73
N GLY A 602 9.82 15.52 12.90
CA GLY A 602 9.90 16.96 13.05
C GLY A 602 10.48 17.35 14.41
N LEU A 603 11.62 18.01 14.43
CA LEU A 603 12.18 18.54 15.67
C LEU A 603 11.52 19.88 16.04
N PRO A 604 11.47 20.23 17.34
CA PRO A 604 11.03 21.55 17.77
C PRO A 604 11.82 22.65 17.05
N LEU A 605 11.19 23.79 16.73
CA LEU A 605 11.73 24.91 15.93
C LEU A 605 12.01 24.60 14.45
N ALA A 606 12.38 23.36 14.10
CA ALA A 606 12.76 22.99 12.74
C ALA A 606 11.62 22.41 11.90
N GLY A 607 10.64 21.74 12.51
CA GLY A 607 9.70 20.92 11.75
C GLY A 607 10.48 19.92 10.89
N ALA A 608 10.15 19.79 9.60
CA ALA A 608 10.93 19.03 8.63
C ALA A 608 11.72 19.98 7.70
N ASN A 609 12.77 20.62 8.23
CA ASN A 609 13.53 21.64 7.49
C ASN A 609 14.60 21.08 6.53
N LEU A 610 15.05 19.83 6.73
CA LEU A 610 15.97 19.16 5.81
C LEU A 610 15.24 18.49 4.66
N ALA A 611 13.96 18.18 4.84
CA ALA A 611 13.20 17.42 3.89
C ALA A 611 11.71 17.80 3.95
N GLY A 612 11.04 17.92 2.80
CA GLY A 612 9.67 18.45 2.73
C GLY A 612 8.60 17.71 3.55
N GLU A 613 8.91 16.52 4.07
CA GLU A 613 8.06 15.67 4.88
C GLU A 613 8.89 14.86 5.91
N HIS A 614 8.23 14.37 6.96
CA HIS A 614 8.84 13.49 7.97
C HIS A 614 9.24 12.15 7.36
N THR A 615 10.33 11.57 7.85
CA THR A 615 10.77 10.25 7.39
C THR A 615 9.92 9.13 7.98
N LEU A 616 9.41 9.30 9.19
CA LEU A 616 8.51 8.35 9.85
C LEU A 616 7.14 8.98 10.11
N ILE A 617 6.09 8.31 9.62
CA ILE A 617 4.70 8.73 9.83
C ILE A 617 3.89 7.57 10.41
N HIS A 618 3.55 7.69 11.69
CA HIS A 618 2.80 6.68 12.43
C HIS A 618 1.30 6.98 12.43
N ARG A 619 0.48 5.97 12.17
CA ARG A 619 -0.97 6.03 12.28
C ARG A 619 -1.52 4.81 13.00
N TRP A 620 -2.31 5.08 14.04
CA TRP A 620 -2.87 4.04 14.89
C TRP A 620 -4.37 3.88 14.66
N GLN A 621 -4.84 2.65 14.74
CA GLN A 621 -6.25 2.29 14.76
C GLN A 621 -6.49 1.20 15.79
N VAL A 622 -7.71 1.14 16.32
CA VAL A 622 -8.17 0.08 17.22
C VAL A 622 -9.42 -0.53 16.62
N ARG A 623 -9.52 -1.86 16.71
CA ARG A 623 -10.74 -2.62 16.38
C ARG A 623 -10.97 -3.69 17.43
N GLY A 624 -12.21 -3.85 17.85
CA GLY A 624 -12.65 -4.98 18.69
C GLY A 624 -13.51 -5.97 17.89
N PRO A 625 -13.71 -7.19 18.40
CA PRO A 625 -14.64 -8.16 17.82
C PRO A 625 -16.13 -7.79 18.02
N GLY A 626 -16.43 -6.66 18.69
CA GLY A 626 -17.78 -6.12 18.87
C GLY A 626 -17.84 -4.58 18.80
N ASP A 627 -19.02 -4.02 19.06
CA ASP A 627 -19.34 -2.59 18.87
C ASP A 627 -18.64 -1.66 19.87
N GLN A 628 -18.09 -2.20 20.96
CA GLN A 628 -17.32 -1.46 21.93
C GLN A 628 -15.84 -1.86 21.84
N HIS A 629 -14.96 -0.86 21.70
CA HIS A 629 -13.52 -1.07 21.54
C HIS A 629 -12.73 0.03 22.25
N ALA A 630 -11.44 -0.21 22.51
CA ALA A 630 -10.58 0.77 23.17
C ALA A 630 -10.43 2.05 22.33
N THR A 631 -10.17 3.15 23.03
CA THR A 631 -9.90 4.45 22.41
C THR A 631 -8.43 4.81 22.50
N LEU A 632 -7.95 5.67 21.60
CA LEU A 632 -6.57 6.14 21.58
C LEU A 632 -6.51 7.66 21.72
N SER A 633 -5.57 8.12 22.54
CA SER A 633 -5.15 9.51 22.63
C SER A 633 -3.61 9.58 22.61
N ALA A 634 -2.93 10.08 21.56
CA ALA A 634 -3.38 10.52 20.24
C ALA A 634 -3.53 9.36 19.21
N LYS A 635 -3.88 9.64 17.95
CA LYS A 635 -3.95 8.63 16.85
C LYS A 635 -2.78 8.67 15.88
N ARG A 636 -1.82 9.58 16.11
CA ARG A 636 -0.62 9.84 15.31
C ARG A 636 0.56 9.98 16.24
N GLY A 637 1.76 9.66 15.74
CA GLY A 637 3.00 9.68 16.52
C GLY A 637 3.46 8.28 16.92
N ALA A 638 4.73 8.15 17.29
CA ALA A 638 5.34 6.87 17.66
C ALA A 638 4.74 6.29 18.95
N VAL A 639 4.23 7.15 19.84
CA VAL A 639 3.63 6.77 21.12
C VAL A 639 2.18 7.21 21.16
N VAL A 640 1.30 6.31 21.61
CA VAL A 640 -0.12 6.58 21.85
C VAL A 640 -0.55 5.95 23.17
N THR A 641 -1.57 6.54 23.79
CA THR A 641 -2.10 6.04 25.06
C THR A 641 -3.52 5.54 24.86
N ILE A 642 -3.88 4.46 25.57
CA ILE A 642 -5.27 4.02 25.74
C ILE A 642 -5.74 4.56 27.10
N PRO A 643 -6.50 5.67 27.14
CA PRO A 643 -6.90 6.30 28.39
C PRO A 643 -8.10 5.60 29.05
N LEU A 644 -8.92 4.91 28.25
CA LEU A 644 -10.16 4.27 28.69
C LEU A 644 -10.35 2.95 27.93
N PHE A 645 -10.88 1.95 28.63
CA PHE A 645 -11.14 0.63 28.09
C PHE A 645 -12.62 0.25 28.19
N ASN A 646 -13.17 -0.26 27.09
CA ASN A 646 -14.47 -0.93 27.08
C ASN A 646 -14.25 -2.44 27.19
N SER A 647 -15.14 -3.17 27.87
CA SER A 647 -14.98 -4.61 28.11
C SER A 647 -14.73 -5.40 26.81
N GLY A 648 -13.66 -6.21 26.77
CA GLY A 648 -13.37 -7.12 25.66
C GLY A 648 -11.88 -7.26 25.35
N ILE A 649 -11.56 -7.71 24.13
CA ILE A 649 -10.20 -7.71 23.58
C ILE A 649 -10.20 -6.72 22.43
N SER A 650 -9.19 -5.88 22.34
CA SER A 650 -8.99 -4.97 21.21
C SER A 650 -7.72 -5.32 20.45
N VAL A 651 -7.80 -5.27 19.12
CA VAL A 651 -6.65 -5.30 18.21
C VAL A 651 -6.25 -3.87 17.92
N VAL A 652 -5.04 -3.50 18.30
CA VAL A 652 -4.42 -2.24 17.93
C VAL A 652 -3.55 -2.47 16.71
N SER A 653 -3.74 -1.68 15.66
CA SER A 653 -2.90 -1.70 14.47
C SER A 653 -2.13 -0.39 14.33
N CYS A 654 -0.81 -0.50 14.15
CA CYS A 654 0.04 0.61 13.75
C CYS A 654 0.41 0.45 12.28
N VAL A 655 0.12 1.48 11.48
CA VAL A 655 0.61 1.62 10.11
C VAL A 655 1.67 2.70 10.11
N LEU A 656 2.84 2.36 9.59
CA LEU A 656 3.98 3.26 9.50
C LEU A 656 4.35 3.48 8.04
N GLY A 657 4.29 4.73 7.59
CA GLY A 657 4.97 5.15 6.36
C GLY A 657 6.43 5.43 6.67
N GLN A 658 7.34 4.75 5.97
CA GLN A 658 8.77 5.05 6.03
C GLN A 658 9.21 5.63 4.69
N ARG A 659 9.71 6.86 4.73
CA ARG A 659 10.31 7.49 3.57
C ARG A 659 11.71 6.92 3.35
N SER A 660 11.92 6.34 2.18
CA SER A 660 13.17 5.73 1.75
C SER A 660 13.88 6.54 0.65
N GLY A 661 13.26 7.65 0.21
CA GLY A 661 13.66 8.41 -0.98
C GLY A 661 12.82 8.06 -2.21
N ALA A 662 12.12 6.93 -2.18
CA ALA A 662 11.14 6.51 -3.16
C ALA A 662 9.89 7.42 -3.19
N ASN A 663 9.03 7.25 -4.19
CA ASN A 663 7.81 8.03 -4.35
C ASN A 663 6.65 7.47 -3.50
N ASP A 664 5.83 8.37 -2.95
CA ASP A 664 4.51 8.01 -2.39
C ASP A 664 3.55 7.80 -3.57
N PRO A 665 2.63 6.82 -3.56
CA PRO A 665 1.59 6.69 -4.60
C PRO A 665 0.78 7.98 -4.86
N TYR A 666 0.79 8.94 -3.93
CA TYR A 666 0.15 10.25 -4.04
C TYR A 666 1.12 11.42 -4.12
N THR A 667 2.42 11.20 -4.32
CA THR A 667 3.42 12.27 -4.47
C THR A 667 4.42 11.94 -5.58
N TRP A 668 4.69 12.91 -6.45
CA TRP A 668 5.78 12.81 -7.42
C TRP A 668 6.82 13.91 -7.16
N ARG A 669 8.09 13.57 -7.33
CA ARG A 669 9.23 14.45 -7.03
C ARG A 669 9.94 14.87 -8.32
N PRO A 670 9.69 16.07 -8.87
CA PRO A 670 10.55 16.62 -9.91
C PRO A 670 11.93 16.93 -9.33
N ALA A 671 12.99 16.43 -9.97
CA ALA A 671 14.38 16.68 -9.59
C ALA A 671 15.14 17.35 -10.75
N LEU A 672 16.14 18.16 -10.39
CA LEU A 672 17.10 18.75 -11.32
C LEU A 672 18.49 18.19 -11.04
N PRO A 673 19.39 18.17 -12.03
CA PRO A 673 20.78 17.77 -11.84
C PRO A 673 21.49 18.68 -10.83
N ASP A 674 22.42 18.11 -10.06
CA ASP A 674 23.26 18.88 -9.14
C ASP A 674 24.01 19.99 -9.89
N GLY A 675 24.01 21.21 -9.33
CA GLY A 675 24.64 22.40 -9.92
C GLY A 675 23.76 23.18 -10.90
N ALA A 676 22.57 22.68 -11.27
CA ALA A 676 21.62 23.47 -12.06
C ALA A 676 21.05 24.62 -11.21
N LEU A 677 21.11 25.85 -11.74
CA LEU A 677 20.57 27.05 -11.09
C LEU A 677 19.44 27.66 -11.93
N LEU A 678 18.36 28.04 -11.25
CA LEU A 678 17.17 28.65 -11.80
C LEU A 678 17.05 30.07 -11.27
N THR A 679 16.97 31.05 -12.16
CA THR A 679 16.48 32.40 -11.81
C THR A 679 15.03 32.34 -11.32
N LEU A 680 14.57 33.35 -10.57
CA LEU A 680 13.17 33.43 -10.11
C LEU A 680 12.14 33.26 -11.26
N ARG A 681 12.44 33.81 -12.45
CA ARG A 681 11.55 33.68 -13.62
C ARG A 681 11.48 32.25 -14.14
N GLN A 682 12.61 31.55 -14.18
CA GLN A 682 12.68 30.14 -14.58
C GLN A 682 12.02 29.23 -13.53
N TYR A 683 12.21 29.53 -12.25
CA TYR A 683 11.53 28.85 -11.14
C TYR A 683 10.01 29.02 -11.21
N GLU A 684 9.50 30.25 -11.42
CA GLU A 684 8.07 30.53 -11.59
C GLU A 684 7.47 29.75 -12.78
N HIS A 685 8.17 29.73 -13.93
CA HIS A 685 7.73 28.99 -15.11
C HIS A 685 7.72 27.48 -14.87
N LEU A 686 8.77 26.94 -14.24
CA LEU A 686 8.87 25.52 -13.90
C LEU A 686 7.75 25.08 -12.96
N LEU A 687 7.45 25.87 -11.92
CA LEU A 687 6.36 25.53 -10.99
C LEU A 687 4.99 25.51 -11.67
N ASN A 688 4.75 26.42 -12.62
CA ASN A 688 3.53 26.39 -13.42
C ASN A 688 3.40 25.13 -14.30
N ILE A 689 4.49 24.70 -14.92
CA ILE A 689 4.51 23.45 -15.69
C ILE A 689 4.28 22.25 -14.76
N VAL A 690 5.02 22.18 -13.65
CA VAL A 690 4.87 21.13 -12.63
C VAL A 690 3.42 21.05 -12.15
N GLU A 691 2.77 22.18 -11.89
CA GLU A 691 1.36 22.25 -11.52
C GLU A 691 0.44 21.73 -12.64
N LEU A 692 0.65 22.17 -13.88
CA LEU A 692 -0.14 21.74 -15.03
C LEU A 692 -0.04 20.23 -15.32
N VAL A 693 1.14 19.63 -15.08
CA VAL A 693 1.38 18.19 -15.32
C VAL A 693 1.03 17.31 -14.12
N THR A 694 0.80 17.88 -12.94
CA THR A 694 0.46 17.13 -11.73
C THR A 694 -0.96 16.55 -11.82
N PRO A 695 -1.14 15.22 -11.71
CA PRO A 695 -2.48 14.62 -11.72
C PRO A 695 -3.34 15.04 -10.53
N ILE A 696 -4.66 15.05 -10.71
CA ILE A 696 -5.60 15.26 -9.59
C ILE A 696 -5.37 14.20 -8.51
N GLY A 697 -5.18 14.64 -7.27
CA GLY A 697 -4.98 13.76 -6.12
C GLY A 697 -3.53 13.31 -5.92
N VAL A 698 -2.60 13.78 -6.75
CA VAL A 698 -1.16 13.61 -6.56
C VAL A 698 -0.56 14.99 -6.23
N ARG A 699 0.39 15.04 -5.30
CA ARG A 699 1.13 16.24 -4.92
C ARG A 699 2.48 16.28 -5.65
N ALA A 700 2.87 17.42 -6.20
CA ALA A 700 4.26 17.65 -6.61
C ALA A 700 5.08 18.10 -5.39
N ASP A 701 6.13 17.35 -5.05
CA ASP A 701 7.10 17.77 -4.03
C ASP A 701 8.31 18.43 -4.68
N THR A 702 8.25 19.77 -4.77
CA THR A 702 9.31 20.63 -5.32
C THR A 702 10.32 21.09 -4.27
N PHE A 703 10.36 20.47 -3.09
CA PHE A 703 11.21 20.90 -1.98
C PHE A 703 12.70 20.94 -2.32
N ALA A 704 13.22 19.92 -3.01
CA ALA A 704 14.63 19.88 -3.41
C ALA A 704 15.00 21.05 -4.33
N ILE A 705 14.15 21.34 -5.32
CA ILE A 705 14.30 22.48 -6.24
C ILE A 705 14.38 23.79 -5.45
N ARG A 706 13.44 24.02 -4.53
CA ARG A 706 13.39 25.24 -3.69
C ARG A 706 14.63 25.42 -2.83
N ARG A 707 15.22 24.33 -2.33
CA ARG A 707 16.35 24.40 -1.40
C ARG A 707 17.71 24.49 -2.09
N ARG A 708 17.86 23.93 -3.29
CA ARG A 708 19.18 23.70 -3.90
C ARG A 708 19.38 24.32 -5.28
N HIS A 709 18.31 24.82 -5.92
CA HIS A 709 18.37 25.20 -7.33
C HIS A 709 17.86 26.62 -7.63
N VAL A 710 17.38 27.40 -6.67
CA VAL A 710 16.86 28.76 -6.94
C VAL A 710 17.93 29.81 -6.66
N ASP A 711 18.34 30.53 -7.69
CA ASP A 711 19.17 31.73 -7.59
C ASP A 711 18.25 32.97 -7.59
N VAL A 712 18.11 33.59 -6.41
CA VAL A 712 17.13 34.67 -6.19
C VAL A 712 17.63 35.99 -6.76
N ASP A 713 18.95 36.23 -6.70
CA ASP A 713 19.58 37.51 -7.01
C ASP A 713 20.51 37.45 -8.24
N GLY A 714 20.64 36.29 -8.88
CA GLY A 714 21.53 36.10 -10.04
C GLY A 714 23.01 36.01 -9.65
N SER A 715 23.29 35.68 -8.39
CA SER A 715 24.66 35.63 -7.84
C SER A 715 25.47 34.41 -8.32
N GLY A 716 24.85 33.48 -9.05
CA GLY A 716 25.46 32.21 -9.43
C GLY A 716 25.54 31.23 -8.25
N ALA A 717 24.79 31.48 -7.18
CA ALA A 717 24.65 30.61 -6.02
C ALA A 717 23.17 30.37 -5.70
N PHE A 718 22.83 29.16 -5.27
CA PHE A 718 21.46 28.89 -4.84
C PHE A 718 21.18 29.55 -3.48
N THR A 719 19.99 30.13 -3.36
CA THR A 719 19.39 30.62 -2.13
C THR A 719 18.21 29.72 -1.78
N GLY A 720 18.30 29.03 -0.63
CA GLY A 720 17.25 28.11 -0.20
C GLY A 720 15.97 28.85 0.19
N LEU A 721 14.92 28.69 -0.60
CA LEU A 721 13.63 29.31 -0.31
C LEU A 721 12.94 28.68 0.91
N ASP A 722 12.13 29.48 1.61
CA ASP A 722 11.28 29.00 2.69
C ASP A 722 10.20 28.01 2.19
N ILE A 723 9.67 27.19 3.10
CA ILE A 723 8.59 26.22 2.84
C ILE A 723 7.35 26.93 2.27
N ALA A 724 7.03 28.14 2.74
CA ALA A 724 5.91 28.93 2.22
C ALA A 724 6.05 29.28 0.73
N ALA A 725 7.29 29.32 0.20
CA ALA A 725 7.55 29.63 -1.20
C ALA A 725 7.05 28.56 -2.18
N ALA A 726 6.60 27.41 -1.68
CA ALA A 726 5.92 26.37 -2.47
C ALA A 726 4.69 26.88 -3.22
N ARG A 727 4.06 27.95 -2.73
CA ARG A 727 2.83 28.55 -3.29
C ARG A 727 3.00 30.03 -3.63
N ALA A 728 4.22 30.56 -3.52
CA ALA A 728 4.51 31.97 -3.73
C ALA A 728 5.09 32.17 -5.13
N TYR A 729 4.30 31.91 -6.16
CA TYR A 729 4.61 32.19 -7.56
C TYR A 729 3.32 32.60 -8.30
N ARG A 730 3.44 33.31 -9.42
CA ARG A 730 2.25 33.69 -10.19
C ARG A 730 1.80 32.49 -11.03
N HIS A 731 0.55 32.09 -10.84
CA HIS A 731 -0.04 30.96 -11.55
C HIS A 731 -0.48 31.36 -12.97
N TYR A 732 -0.27 30.48 -13.95
CA TYR A 732 -0.68 30.64 -15.36
C TYR A 732 -2.19 30.56 -15.55
N ARG A 733 -2.87 29.95 -14.58
CA ARG A 733 -4.32 29.99 -14.47
C ARG A 733 -4.65 30.97 -13.37
N LEU A 734 -5.46 31.98 -13.70
CA LEU A 734 -6.15 32.74 -12.66
C LEU A 734 -6.93 31.72 -11.82
N ALA A 735 -6.62 31.64 -10.52
CA ALA A 735 -7.59 31.13 -9.55
C ALA A 735 -8.91 31.84 -9.84
N PRO A 736 -10.07 31.16 -9.77
CA PRO A 736 -11.34 31.69 -10.25
C PRO A 736 -11.48 33.13 -9.76
N SER A 737 -11.38 34.07 -10.70
CA SER A 737 -11.88 35.41 -10.45
C SER A 737 -13.32 35.20 -10.05
N ALA A 738 -13.68 35.71 -8.86
CA ALA A 738 -15.05 35.77 -8.41
C ALA A 738 -15.96 36.09 -9.59
N ARG A 739 -17.07 35.35 -9.69
CA ARG A 739 -18.10 35.48 -10.73
C ARG A 739 -18.14 36.92 -11.27
N ALA A 740 -17.77 37.10 -12.53
CA ALA A 740 -18.16 38.29 -13.27
C ALA A 740 -19.69 38.37 -13.20
N GLY A 741 -20.21 39.30 -12.37
CA GLY A 741 -21.64 39.36 -12.07
C GLY A 741 -22.06 39.99 -10.74
N GLN A 742 -21.16 40.54 -9.91
CA GLN A 742 -21.54 41.52 -8.89
C GLN A 742 -20.62 42.72 -8.99
N GLY A 743 -21.21 43.84 -9.38
CA GLY A 743 -20.51 45.10 -9.59
C GLY A 743 -19.87 45.63 -8.32
N GLU A 744 -18.86 46.47 -8.54
CA GLU A 744 -18.33 47.43 -7.58
C GLU A 744 -19.46 48.11 -6.81
N ILE A 745 -19.47 47.98 -5.49
CA ILE A 745 -19.95 49.01 -4.57
C ILE A 745 -19.05 48.99 -3.32
N SER A 746 -18.28 50.08 -3.20
CA SER A 746 -17.52 50.64 -2.05
C SER A 746 -16.48 49.78 -1.32
#